data_AF-A0A3G2UST3-F1
#
_entry.id   AF-A0A3G2UST3-F1
#
_cell.length_a   1.000
_cell.length_b   1.000
_cell.length_c   1.000
_cell.angle_alpha   90.00
_cell.angle_beta   90.00
_cell.angle_gamma   90.00
#
_symmetry.space_group_name_H-M   'P 1'
#
loop_
_entity.id
_entity.type
_entity.pdbx_description
1 polymer ?
#
loop_
_entity_poly.entity_id
_entity_poly.type
_entity_poly.pdbx_seq_one_letter_code
_entity_poly.pdbx_strand_id
1 'polypeptide(L)'
;MSLSTAFLDEIRNRTTLSALIGTSVKLDKKGKEHKGCCPFHSEKTPSFTVNDDKGFYHCFGCGAHGDAIRWLTDQRGMDFIDAVKELAEAAGLDMPARSAEDVQRSAAIENVHDILQRAAGWYAGELRATPAAQKILANRGVSVASIEKFGLGIAPSQRSVASCGVPAPMLADAGLLVDTPDGFRDRFRARIIIPVHDQRGRAVGFGARATTDRQAAKYLNSPAAEHFDKGRLLFNLHRAAPAARASRRLVLVEGYFDVIALDAIGIEEAVAPMGTALTPEQLMRAWRLVHEPILLMDGDAAGRKAALRACEMALPGVGPGGSLAIAMLPEGLDPDDLARRTPEEDGGRAGVEAVLANAQPLVDFYWEAVLATPWAVTPEGKATLWKRLAAAAASIGDAETRAQYLSDWRARFDAKFPPPPPGLVEEDMLPIGRVEASLSDQGPGVQALLKRVTGAWLERQLDARVDTPKDLGRLVYSIGGRVSAGLIEEDDARAVIEQLRGDCADAKAEDVDKSFAAGMERVYDISGMLLDMRLATFQRTDMGNAERWFQRYGRDYLYTTAKGWLGWDGRRYRVLNQEKDVTPAEVMASVFEMVRAIQREAAFVRDTGVDHPGMVVDADSPIRDRAHWRLHQETGCHEDGMDSVTDYKGGKAVQLSDLIGRWGRASEASGRIGCIANLAKRWCTVELSQFDTNPMVLNCLNGTLHFNRGWDGERGSVELRPHNRADMLTKLTACDYDPDAERGEWDKFVLWAQPKGERRRYLKQWMGYNLTGDIGEQIFHIWWGPTAANGKSTFGNACRDAIGDYGDIINVETFLDEGGKKRGDAATPDLVRLPGVRFLTSGEVPVGAKVNEALINTVTGGDGMNVRDNFRSFFRFFPIFKWTLWCNEMPAIPRGTEGIWRRVKVVLWESHLEPDQRDRSLPDKLRKEHAGILAWMVEGLLDWMDNGFIEPEDVTAASADYKDDSDPLAAFLRLCTEPDPKARSQSSHLHELFRAWAKATGGPDWQQRGFTSAMKGKGFSTKQSNGMQWEGLRMTKQVSDFLDTHGNIVTFSDGPGPTPDPDGSPPADDDIVPGWD
;
A
#
# COMPACT_ATOMS: atom_id res chain seq x y z
N MET A 1 15.33 45.79 1.25
CA MET A 1 14.27 46.68 0.72
C MET A 1 12.94 46.21 1.26
N SER A 2 12.18 47.08 1.92
CA SER A 2 10.81 46.78 2.34
C SER A 2 9.88 47.42 1.31
N LEU A 3 9.35 46.64 0.37
CA LEU A 3 8.30 47.10 -0.54
C LEU A 3 6.98 47.10 0.23
N SER A 4 6.26 48.23 0.20
CA SER A 4 4.95 48.29 0.86
C SER A 4 3.97 47.37 0.13
N THR A 5 3.05 46.76 0.89
CA THR A 5 1.95 45.96 0.34
C THR A 5 1.13 46.78 -0.66
N ALA A 6 0.88 48.06 -0.36
CA ALA A 6 0.20 49.00 -1.25
C ALA A 6 0.87 49.15 -2.63
N PHE A 7 2.21 49.20 -2.69
CA PHE A 7 2.93 49.31 -3.96
C PHE A 7 2.82 48.03 -4.80
N LEU A 8 2.93 46.85 -4.17
CA LEU A 8 2.77 45.56 -4.84
C LEU A 8 1.34 45.38 -5.37
N ASP A 9 0.34 45.84 -4.63
CA ASP A 9 -1.06 45.79 -5.05
C ASP A 9 -1.34 46.76 -6.20
N GLU A 10 -0.69 47.93 -6.23
CA GLU A 10 -0.81 48.87 -7.35
C GLU A 10 -0.20 48.30 -8.64
N ILE A 11 0.94 47.60 -8.57
CA ILE A 11 1.51 46.87 -9.70
C ILE A 11 0.55 45.79 -10.21
N ARG A 12 -0.03 44.99 -9.30
CA ARG A 12 -1.00 43.95 -9.66
C ARG A 12 -2.20 44.53 -10.39
N ASN A 13 -2.74 45.65 -9.89
CA ASN A 13 -3.92 46.29 -10.47
C ASN A 13 -3.66 46.93 -11.84
N ARG A 14 -2.44 47.38 -12.12
CA ARG A 14 -2.05 47.94 -13.42
C ARG A 14 -1.59 46.88 -14.43
N THR A 15 -1.32 45.67 -13.97
CA THR A 15 -0.89 44.57 -14.85
C THR A 15 -2.08 43.78 -15.36
N THR A 16 -2.32 43.82 -16.67
CA THR A 16 -3.28 42.90 -17.30
C THR A 16 -2.65 41.52 -17.41
N LEU A 17 -3.10 40.57 -16.59
CA LEU A 17 -2.47 39.26 -16.44
C LEU A 17 -2.54 38.41 -17.73
N SER A 18 -3.65 38.48 -18.46
CA SER A 18 -3.82 37.80 -19.75
C SER A 18 -2.90 38.35 -20.83
N ALA A 19 -2.61 39.65 -20.82
CA ALA A 19 -1.65 40.26 -21.73
C ALA A 19 -0.22 39.81 -21.40
N LEU A 20 0.14 39.80 -20.11
CA LEU A 20 1.44 39.32 -19.63
C LEU A 20 1.67 37.85 -19.99
N ILE A 21 0.70 36.98 -19.68
CA ILE A 21 0.76 35.54 -19.93
C ILE A 21 0.66 35.23 -21.43
N GLY A 22 -0.16 35.98 -22.16
CA GLY A 22 -0.40 35.83 -23.59
C GLY A 22 0.86 35.97 -24.46
N THR A 23 1.91 36.59 -23.94
CA THR A 23 3.24 36.63 -24.58
C THR A 23 3.92 35.27 -24.69
N SER A 24 3.59 34.34 -23.77
CA SER A 24 4.30 33.06 -23.61
C SER A 24 3.39 31.85 -23.78
N VAL A 25 2.06 32.04 -23.65
CA VAL A 25 1.05 30.99 -23.80
C VAL A 25 -0.05 31.46 -24.73
N LYS A 26 -0.44 30.64 -25.69
CA LYS A 26 -1.59 30.93 -26.55
C LYS A 26 -2.87 30.87 -25.70
N LEU A 27 -3.54 32.00 -25.55
CA LEU A 27 -4.76 32.14 -24.76
C LEU A 27 -5.95 32.50 -25.65
N ASP A 28 -7.02 31.72 -25.54
CA ASP A 28 -8.30 31.98 -26.18
C ASP A 28 -9.27 32.64 -25.18
N LYS A 29 -9.82 33.80 -25.54
CA LYS A 29 -10.78 34.49 -24.69
C LYS A 29 -12.12 33.75 -24.67
N LYS A 30 -12.55 33.31 -23.49
CA LYS A 30 -13.85 32.66 -23.25
C LYS A 30 -14.60 33.37 -22.13
N GLY A 31 -15.40 34.37 -22.52
CA GLY A 31 -16.16 35.20 -21.58
C GLY A 31 -15.25 36.19 -20.85
N LYS A 32 -15.29 36.16 -19.51
CA LYS A 32 -14.44 37.00 -18.64
C LYS A 32 -13.06 36.40 -18.37
N GLU A 33 -12.80 35.18 -18.84
CA GLU A 33 -11.56 34.45 -18.61
C GLU A 33 -10.86 34.15 -19.93
N HIS A 34 -9.56 34.00 -19.87
CA HIS A 34 -8.72 33.53 -20.97
C HIS A 34 -8.28 32.09 -20.68
N LYS A 35 -8.38 31.19 -21.65
CA LYS A 35 -8.01 29.76 -21.49
C LYS A 35 -6.91 29.35 -22.45
N GLY A 36 -6.00 28.51 -21.99
CA GLY A 36 -4.93 27.93 -22.81
C GLY A 36 -4.45 26.59 -22.24
N CYS A 37 -3.51 25.95 -22.93
CA CYS A 37 -2.81 24.80 -22.36
C CYS A 37 -1.82 25.29 -21.29
N CYS A 38 -1.70 24.52 -20.21
CA CYS A 38 -0.85 24.87 -19.10
C CYS A 38 0.63 24.94 -19.51
N PRO A 39 1.34 26.01 -19.11
CA PRO A 39 2.79 26.11 -19.30
C PRO A 39 3.59 25.37 -18.23
N PHE A 40 2.94 24.92 -17.14
CA PHE A 40 3.58 24.27 -16.00
C PHE A 40 3.52 22.74 -16.06
N HIS A 41 2.71 22.16 -16.94
CA HIS A 41 2.65 20.72 -17.18
C HIS A 41 2.17 20.44 -18.62
N SER A 42 2.54 19.29 -19.18
CA SER A 42 2.17 18.96 -20.55
C SER A 42 0.75 18.42 -20.64
N GLU A 43 -0.13 19.16 -21.32
CA GLU A 43 -1.50 18.74 -21.60
C GLU A 43 -1.92 19.09 -23.04
N LYS A 44 -2.84 18.30 -23.62
CA LYS A 44 -3.40 18.54 -24.95
C LYS A 44 -4.69 19.36 -24.92
N THR A 45 -5.37 19.39 -23.77
CA THR A 45 -6.64 20.11 -23.57
C THR A 45 -6.41 21.34 -22.70
N PRO A 46 -6.94 22.53 -23.05
CA PRO A 46 -6.77 23.73 -22.24
C PRO A 46 -7.35 23.62 -20.82
N SER A 47 -6.52 23.48 -19.79
CA SER A 47 -6.93 23.56 -18.38
C SER A 47 -6.41 24.80 -17.65
N PHE A 48 -5.59 25.60 -18.30
CA PHE A 48 -5.05 26.85 -17.76
C PHE A 48 -6.02 28.00 -17.97
N THR A 49 -6.41 28.66 -16.89
CA THR A 49 -7.40 29.75 -16.92
C THR A 49 -6.81 31.00 -16.28
N VAL A 50 -6.93 32.13 -16.96
CA VAL A 50 -6.44 33.44 -16.52
C VAL A 50 -7.63 34.38 -16.39
N ASN A 51 -7.77 35.01 -15.23
CA ASN A 51 -8.86 35.94 -14.95
C ASN A 51 -8.27 37.32 -14.60
N ASP A 52 -8.42 38.27 -15.52
CA ASP A 52 -7.92 39.64 -15.32
C ASP A 52 -8.69 40.37 -14.22
N ASP A 53 -10.03 40.21 -14.17
CA ASP A 53 -10.89 40.84 -13.17
C ASP A 53 -10.50 40.42 -11.74
N LYS A 54 -10.03 39.18 -11.57
CA LYS A 54 -9.60 38.62 -10.28
C LYS A 54 -8.09 38.67 -10.04
N GLY A 55 -7.30 39.08 -11.05
CA GLY A 55 -5.84 39.22 -10.95
C GLY A 55 -5.06 37.92 -10.74
N PHE A 56 -5.61 36.75 -11.07
CA PHE A 56 -4.91 35.47 -10.90
C PHE A 56 -5.10 34.50 -12.07
N TYR A 57 -4.16 33.57 -12.20
CA TYR A 57 -4.28 32.38 -13.04
C TYR A 57 -4.46 31.12 -12.19
N HIS A 58 -5.11 30.11 -12.76
CA HIS A 58 -5.25 28.80 -12.14
C HIS A 58 -5.28 27.70 -13.22
N CYS A 59 -4.50 26.65 -13.00
CA CYS A 59 -4.51 25.45 -13.82
C CYS A 59 -5.34 24.34 -13.15
N PHE A 60 -6.37 23.85 -13.81
CA PHE A 60 -7.19 22.75 -13.29
C PHE A 60 -6.55 21.36 -13.48
N GLY A 61 -5.50 21.25 -14.30
CA GLY A 61 -4.72 20.01 -14.46
C GLY A 61 -3.68 19.80 -13.36
N CYS A 62 -2.76 20.75 -13.17
CA CYS A 62 -1.65 20.61 -12.20
C CYS A 62 -1.80 21.45 -10.92
N GLY A 63 -2.85 22.26 -10.78
CA GLY A 63 -3.07 23.11 -9.60
C GLY A 63 -2.20 24.37 -9.52
N ALA A 64 -1.39 24.67 -10.55
CA ALA A 64 -0.58 25.88 -10.59
C ALA A 64 -1.46 27.13 -10.47
N HIS A 65 -1.14 28.01 -9.53
CA HIS A 65 -1.95 29.19 -9.19
C HIS A 65 -1.05 30.38 -8.80
N GLY A 66 -1.36 31.57 -9.30
CA GLY A 66 -0.59 32.77 -8.96
C GLY A 66 -1.10 34.05 -9.60
N ASP A 67 -0.45 35.15 -9.23
CA ASP A 67 -0.67 36.49 -9.78
C ASP A 67 0.41 36.83 -10.83
N ALA A 68 0.47 38.08 -11.29
CA ALA A 68 1.45 38.56 -12.25
C ALA A 68 2.91 38.40 -11.78
N ILE A 69 3.17 38.65 -10.49
CA ILE A 69 4.51 38.53 -9.92
C ILE A 69 4.90 37.05 -9.88
N ARG A 70 3.99 36.21 -9.38
CA ARG A 70 4.19 34.77 -9.28
C ARG A 70 4.33 34.10 -10.65
N TRP A 71 3.68 34.64 -11.67
CA TRP A 71 3.92 34.23 -13.06
C TRP A 71 5.38 34.42 -13.48
N LEU A 72 5.96 35.60 -13.22
CA LEU A 72 7.36 35.88 -13.54
C LEU A 72 8.34 35.06 -12.68
N THR A 73 8.02 34.81 -11.41
CA THR A 73 8.90 33.99 -10.54
C THR A 73 8.81 32.51 -10.88
N ASP A 74 7.61 31.96 -11.07
CA ASP A 74 7.40 30.51 -11.17
C ASP A 74 7.57 30.03 -12.62
N GLN A 75 7.15 30.82 -13.61
CA GLN A 75 7.26 30.45 -15.03
C GLN A 75 8.57 30.92 -15.67
N ARG A 76 9.01 32.16 -15.37
CA ARG A 76 10.28 32.71 -15.91
C ARG A 76 11.47 32.54 -14.97
N GLY A 77 11.26 32.04 -13.75
CA GLY A 77 12.35 31.80 -12.79
C GLY A 77 12.99 33.08 -12.25
N MET A 78 12.33 34.24 -12.36
CA MET A 78 12.90 35.51 -11.88
C MET A 78 12.96 35.59 -10.36
N ASP A 79 13.97 36.31 -9.85
CA ASP A 79 13.97 36.75 -8.46
C ASP A 79 12.80 37.71 -8.21
N PHE A 80 12.22 37.63 -7.02
CA PHE A 80 11.02 38.40 -6.64
C PHE A 80 11.19 39.91 -6.87
N ILE A 81 12.35 40.50 -6.54
CA ILE A 81 12.56 41.95 -6.70
C ILE A 81 12.68 42.33 -8.18
N ASP A 82 13.27 41.46 -9.00
CA ASP A 82 13.40 41.69 -10.44
C ASP A 82 12.05 41.54 -11.16
N ALA A 83 11.22 40.58 -10.74
CA ALA A 83 9.84 40.43 -11.21
C ALA A 83 8.99 41.69 -10.91
N VAL A 84 9.15 42.26 -9.69
CA VAL A 84 8.46 43.50 -9.32
C VAL A 84 8.93 44.70 -10.15
N LYS A 85 10.24 44.82 -10.43
CA LYS A 85 10.77 45.90 -11.27
C LYS A 85 10.25 45.84 -12.71
N GLU A 86 10.26 44.66 -13.32
CA GLU A 86 9.79 44.47 -14.70
C GLU A 86 8.30 44.81 -14.83
N LEU A 87 7.50 44.42 -13.84
CA LEU A 87 6.08 44.76 -13.80
C LEU A 87 5.84 46.25 -13.49
N ALA A 88 6.64 46.87 -12.63
CA ALA A 88 6.56 48.30 -12.34
C ALA A 88 6.86 49.14 -13.60
N GLU A 89 7.92 48.80 -14.32
CA GLU A 89 8.29 49.45 -15.59
C GLU A 89 7.19 49.27 -16.65
N ALA A 90 6.67 48.05 -16.81
CA ALA A 90 5.57 47.78 -17.73
C ALA A 90 4.26 48.51 -17.34
N ALA A 91 4.04 48.75 -16.05
CA ALA A 91 2.87 49.45 -15.51
C ALA A 91 3.04 50.99 -15.46
N GLY A 92 4.20 51.52 -15.89
CA GLY A 92 4.54 52.94 -15.78
C GLY A 92 4.58 53.44 -14.33
N LEU A 93 4.94 52.57 -13.39
CA LEU A 93 5.10 52.87 -11.98
C LEU A 93 6.59 53.01 -11.66
N ASP A 94 6.96 54.15 -11.08
CA ASP A 94 8.29 54.32 -10.54
C ASP A 94 8.45 53.44 -9.30
N MET A 95 9.54 52.67 -9.25
CA MET A 95 9.91 51.93 -8.05
C MET A 95 10.05 52.92 -6.87
N PRO A 96 9.55 52.59 -5.65
CA PRO A 96 9.61 53.50 -4.51
C PRO A 96 11.02 54.00 -4.32
N ALA A 97 11.18 55.32 -4.34
CA ALA A 97 12.48 55.95 -4.40
C ALA A 97 13.37 55.48 -3.24
N ARG A 98 14.55 54.97 -3.57
CA ARG A 98 15.67 54.98 -2.63
C ARG A 98 16.01 56.45 -2.32
N SER A 99 16.61 56.73 -1.17
CA SER A 99 16.94 58.11 -0.76
C SER A 99 17.70 58.85 -1.88
N ALA A 100 17.62 60.19 -1.92
CA ALA A 100 18.38 60.99 -2.89
C ALA A 100 19.89 60.67 -2.84
N GLU A 101 20.40 60.27 -1.67
CA GLU A 101 21.78 59.77 -1.50
C GLU A 101 22.02 58.41 -2.18
N ASP A 102 21.06 57.49 -2.18
CA ASP A 102 21.16 56.17 -2.83
C ASP A 102 21.05 56.24 -4.35
N VAL A 103 20.28 57.19 -4.89
CA VAL A 103 20.18 57.43 -6.35
C VAL A 103 21.50 58.01 -6.89
N GLN A 104 22.10 58.98 -6.17
CA GLN A 104 23.42 59.53 -6.51
C GLN A 104 24.56 58.51 -6.29
N ARG A 105 24.46 57.62 -5.29
CA ARG A 105 25.38 56.47 -5.16
C ARG A 105 25.24 55.48 -6.30
N SER A 106 24.02 55.14 -6.72
CA SER A 106 23.78 54.11 -7.74
C SER A 106 24.18 54.52 -9.15
N ALA A 107 24.15 55.81 -9.48
CA ALA A 107 24.58 56.33 -10.78
C ALA A 107 26.11 56.48 -10.89
N ALA A 108 26.83 56.48 -9.76
CA ALA A 108 28.29 56.64 -9.69
C ALA A 108 29.03 55.33 -9.35
N ILE A 109 28.33 54.29 -8.92
CA ILE A 109 28.90 52.97 -8.58
C ILE A 109 28.62 52.03 -9.75
N GLU A 110 29.66 51.62 -10.49
CA GLU A 110 29.55 50.50 -11.43
C GLU A 110 28.98 49.28 -10.69
N ASN A 111 27.90 48.69 -11.22
CA ASN A 111 27.33 47.47 -10.65
C ASN A 111 28.38 46.34 -10.70
N VAL A 112 28.42 45.49 -9.68
CA VAL A 112 29.41 44.40 -9.58
C VAL A 112 29.43 43.51 -10.82
N HIS A 113 28.28 43.30 -11.48
CA HIS A 113 28.20 42.55 -12.72
C HIS A 113 28.92 43.24 -13.89
N ASP A 114 28.87 44.56 -13.98
CA ASP A 114 29.57 45.32 -15.03
C ASP A 114 31.08 45.29 -14.81
N ILE A 115 31.51 45.40 -13.54
CA ILE A 115 32.92 45.24 -13.14
C ILE A 115 33.42 43.85 -13.54
N LEU A 116 32.67 42.80 -13.21
CA LEU A 116 33.00 41.43 -13.55
C LEU A 116 33.00 41.21 -15.07
N GLN A 117 32.07 41.81 -15.81
CA GLN A 117 32.03 41.72 -17.27
C GLN A 117 33.23 42.41 -17.94
N ARG A 118 33.64 43.58 -17.44
CA ARG A 118 34.86 44.28 -17.89
C ARG A 118 36.11 43.46 -17.60
N ALA A 119 36.20 42.88 -16.40
CA ALA A 119 37.29 41.98 -16.04
C ALA A 119 37.33 40.73 -16.94
N ALA A 120 36.18 40.13 -17.24
CA ALA A 120 36.08 39.00 -18.17
C ALA A 120 36.59 39.37 -19.57
N GLY A 121 36.18 40.53 -20.10
CA GLY A 121 36.65 41.06 -21.38
C GLY A 121 38.16 41.31 -21.40
N TRP A 122 38.71 41.82 -20.29
CA TRP A 122 40.17 41.99 -20.14
C TRP A 122 40.91 40.66 -20.15
N TYR A 123 40.48 39.68 -19.35
CA TYR A 123 41.10 38.34 -19.32
C TYR A 123 41.04 37.63 -20.68
N ALA A 124 39.94 37.78 -21.43
CA ALA A 124 39.81 37.27 -22.79
C ALA A 124 40.74 38.01 -23.79
N GLY A 125 40.95 39.31 -23.60
CA GLY A 125 41.96 40.09 -24.32
C GLY A 125 43.38 39.59 -24.07
N GLU A 126 43.73 39.35 -22.81
CA GLU A 126 45.05 38.79 -22.43
C GLU A 126 45.27 37.39 -23.04
N LEU A 127 44.22 36.57 -23.15
CA LEU A 127 44.33 35.24 -23.73
C LEU A 127 44.64 35.31 -25.23
N ARG A 128 43.99 36.24 -25.94
CA ARG A 128 44.28 36.53 -27.35
C ARG A 128 45.73 37.00 -27.55
N ALA A 129 46.28 37.75 -26.60
CA ALA A 129 47.65 38.24 -26.63
C ALA A 129 48.71 37.23 -26.15
N THR A 130 48.32 36.05 -25.66
CA THR A 130 49.24 35.06 -25.05
C THR A 130 49.22 33.72 -25.79
N PRO A 131 50.02 33.52 -26.86
CA PRO A 131 50.05 32.28 -27.63
C PRO A 131 50.34 31.02 -26.79
N ALA A 132 51.17 31.14 -25.75
CA ALA A 132 51.46 30.04 -24.85
C ALA A 132 50.23 29.55 -24.08
N ALA A 133 49.32 30.46 -23.68
CA ALA A 133 48.08 30.11 -23.00
C ALA A 133 47.05 29.49 -23.96
N GLN A 134 47.00 29.97 -25.22
CA GLN A 134 46.20 29.34 -26.27
C GLN A 134 46.68 27.91 -26.57
N LYS A 135 48.01 27.69 -26.62
CA LYS A 135 48.57 26.35 -26.79
C LYS A 135 48.19 25.41 -25.63
N ILE A 136 48.13 25.90 -24.39
CA ILE A 136 47.66 25.12 -23.24
C ILE A 136 46.20 24.67 -23.41
N LEU A 137 45.33 25.54 -23.92
CA LEU A 137 43.93 25.21 -24.19
C LEU A 137 43.78 24.26 -25.40
N ALA A 138 44.54 24.50 -26.47
CA ALA A 138 44.56 23.65 -27.66
C ALA A 138 45.06 22.24 -27.35
N ASN A 139 46.10 22.09 -26.52
CA ASN A 139 46.58 20.78 -26.05
C ASN A 139 45.54 20.02 -25.22
N ARG A 140 44.51 20.71 -24.71
CA ARG A 140 43.37 20.13 -24.01
C ARG A 140 42.15 19.95 -24.91
N GLY A 141 42.29 20.10 -26.23
CA GLY A 141 41.18 19.95 -27.18
C GLY A 141 40.15 21.07 -27.15
N VAL A 142 40.41 22.19 -26.45
CA VAL A 142 39.47 23.32 -26.41
C VAL A 142 39.58 24.12 -27.70
N SER A 143 38.53 24.08 -28.51
CA SER A 143 38.46 24.78 -29.80
C SER A 143 38.38 26.31 -29.62
N VAL A 144 38.75 27.06 -30.67
CA VAL A 144 38.59 28.53 -30.69
C VAL A 144 37.13 28.93 -30.48
N ALA A 145 36.19 28.18 -31.08
CA ALA A 145 34.76 28.40 -30.89
C ALA A 145 34.34 28.20 -29.42
N SER A 146 34.89 27.19 -28.73
CA SER A 146 34.64 26.97 -27.30
C SER A 146 35.26 28.08 -26.44
N ILE A 147 36.45 28.58 -26.80
CA ILE A 147 37.09 29.72 -26.12
C ILE A 147 36.18 30.95 -26.17
N GLU A 148 35.63 31.26 -27.34
CA GLU A 148 34.71 32.39 -27.54
C GLU A 148 33.36 32.17 -26.85
N LYS A 149 32.72 31.01 -27.05
CA LYS A 149 31.41 30.67 -26.48
C LYS A 149 31.39 30.76 -24.95
N PHE A 150 32.44 30.24 -24.30
CA PHE A 150 32.55 30.25 -22.84
C PHE A 150 33.25 31.49 -22.28
N GLY A 151 33.77 32.37 -23.14
CA GLY A 151 34.48 33.59 -22.72
C GLY A 151 35.77 33.32 -21.96
N LEU A 152 36.50 32.25 -22.32
CA LEU A 152 37.71 31.86 -21.60
C LEU A 152 38.79 32.95 -21.68
N GLY A 153 39.55 33.12 -20.60
CA GLY A 153 40.59 34.13 -20.49
C GLY A 153 41.88 33.59 -19.85
N ILE A 154 42.87 34.46 -19.67
CA ILE A 154 44.08 34.19 -18.89
C ILE A 154 44.32 35.35 -17.92
N ALA A 155 44.57 35.02 -16.66
CA ALA A 155 45.16 35.94 -15.70
C ALA A 155 46.69 35.87 -15.86
N PRO A 156 47.34 36.93 -16.39
CA PRO A 156 48.79 36.94 -16.57
C PRO A 156 49.52 36.92 -15.22
N SER A 157 50.81 36.58 -15.24
CA SER A 157 51.64 36.55 -14.02
C SER A 157 52.12 37.95 -13.57
N GLN A 158 52.28 38.86 -14.54
CA GLN A 158 52.93 40.16 -14.36
C GLN A 158 52.01 41.37 -14.52
N ARG A 159 50.83 41.23 -15.15
CA ARG A 159 49.88 42.33 -15.32
C ARG A 159 48.71 42.15 -14.36
N SER A 160 48.21 43.26 -13.82
CA SER A 160 47.07 43.26 -12.90
C SER A 160 45.75 43.52 -13.64
N VAL A 161 44.68 42.88 -13.18
CA VAL A 161 43.30 43.13 -13.63
C VAL A 161 42.87 44.58 -13.42
N ALA A 162 43.54 45.36 -12.57
CA ALA A 162 43.37 46.81 -12.49
C ALA A 162 43.51 47.52 -13.86
N SER A 163 44.24 46.91 -14.80
CA SER A 163 44.37 47.39 -16.18
C SER A 163 43.06 47.35 -16.98
N CYS A 164 42.00 46.71 -16.48
CA CYS A 164 40.67 46.72 -17.11
C CYS A 164 39.97 48.09 -16.99
N GLY A 165 40.54 49.03 -16.23
CA GLY A 165 40.05 50.40 -16.06
C GLY A 165 38.98 50.55 -14.98
N VAL A 166 38.96 49.64 -14.00
CA VAL A 166 38.12 49.71 -12.80
C VAL A 166 39.02 50.02 -11.59
N PRO A 167 38.61 50.91 -10.66
CA PRO A 167 39.38 51.21 -9.45
C PRO A 167 39.66 49.97 -8.57
N ALA A 168 40.85 49.90 -7.98
CA ALA A 168 41.28 48.74 -7.18
C ALA A 168 40.36 48.36 -6.00
N PRO A 169 39.79 49.30 -5.21
CA PRO A 169 38.85 48.94 -4.15
C PRO A 169 37.60 48.22 -4.65
N MET A 170 37.03 48.67 -5.78
CA MET A 170 35.87 48.02 -6.40
C MET A 170 36.18 46.61 -6.93
N LEU A 171 37.40 46.41 -7.45
CA LEU A 171 37.88 45.09 -7.84
C LEU A 171 38.13 44.16 -6.63
N ALA A 172 38.52 44.71 -5.48
CA ALA A 172 38.63 43.96 -4.23
C ALA A 172 37.26 43.53 -3.71
N ASP A 173 36.28 44.43 -3.72
CA ASP A 173 34.89 44.15 -3.34
C ASP A 173 34.23 43.10 -4.26
N ALA A 174 34.57 43.13 -5.56
CA ALA A 174 34.17 42.11 -6.54
C ALA A 174 34.96 40.78 -6.40
N GLY A 175 35.88 40.68 -5.45
CA GLY A 175 36.67 39.47 -5.17
C GLY A 175 37.79 39.17 -6.17
N LEU A 176 38.19 40.15 -6.99
CA LEU A 176 39.26 40.00 -7.99
C LEU A 176 40.64 40.39 -7.45
N LEU A 177 40.68 41.28 -6.46
CA LEU A 177 41.89 41.63 -5.70
C LEU A 177 41.79 41.15 -4.25
N VAL A 178 42.94 40.89 -3.65
CA VAL A 178 43.12 40.59 -2.23
C VAL A 178 43.84 41.78 -1.61
N ASP A 179 43.29 42.30 -0.51
CA ASP A 179 43.94 43.34 0.27
C ASP A 179 45.12 42.77 1.07
N THR A 180 46.25 43.46 1.04
CA THR A 180 47.50 43.03 1.66
C THR A 180 48.21 44.23 2.28
N PRO A 181 49.13 44.04 3.24
CA PRO A 181 49.84 45.15 3.89
C PRO A 181 50.57 46.10 2.90
N ASP A 182 50.97 45.58 1.73
CA ASP A 182 51.68 46.30 0.67
C ASP A 182 50.73 46.84 -0.43
N GLY A 183 49.41 46.81 -0.21
CA GLY A 183 48.37 47.23 -1.15
C GLY A 183 47.56 46.07 -1.74
N PHE A 184 46.94 46.27 -2.91
CA PHE A 184 46.10 45.25 -3.55
C PHE A 184 46.91 44.28 -4.42
N ARG A 185 46.54 43.00 -4.38
CA ARG A 185 47.14 41.93 -5.19
C ARG A 185 46.08 41.15 -5.94
N ASP A 186 46.33 40.82 -7.21
CA ASP A 186 45.43 39.95 -7.98
C ASP A 186 45.22 38.60 -7.30
N ARG A 187 43.94 38.23 -7.12
CA ARG A 187 43.53 36.93 -6.61
C ARG A 187 43.89 35.81 -7.58
N PHE A 188 43.63 36.04 -8.87
CA PHE A 188 43.95 35.11 -9.94
C PHE A 188 45.26 35.52 -10.60
N ARG A 189 46.27 34.65 -10.59
CA ARG A 189 47.57 34.89 -11.21
C ARG A 189 48.08 33.64 -11.89
N ALA A 190 48.57 33.79 -13.13
CA ALA A 190 49.02 32.67 -13.97
C ALA A 190 47.97 31.54 -14.02
N ARG A 191 46.72 31.88 -14.37
CA ARG A 191 45.61 30.93 -14.41
C ARG A 191 44.73 31.17 -15.62
N ILE A 192 44.24 30.09 -16.24
CA ILE A 192 43.13 30.16 -17.19
C ILE A 192 41.89 30.57 -16.42
N ILE A 193 41.19 31.59 -16.91
CA ILE A 193 39.98 32.15 -16.32
C ILE A 193 38.77 31.58 -17.05
N ILE A 194 37.81 31.08 -16.26
CA ILE A 194 36.52 30.56 -16.70
C ILE A 194 35.43 31.45 -16.08
N PRO A 195 34.78 32.34 -16.84
CA PRO A 195 33.70 33.15 -16.31
C PRO A 195 32.48 32.32 -15.89
N VAL A 196 31.97 32.59 -14.70
CA VAL A 196 30.76 31.98 -14.15
C VAL A 196 29.62 32.99 -14.24
N HIS A 197 28.44 32.51 -14.61
CA HIS A 197 27.27 33.36 -14.85
C HIS A 197 26.07 32.92 -14.02
N ASP A 198 25.18 33.86 -13.72
CA ASP A 198 23.86 33.56 -13.17
C ASP A 198 22.90 33.01 -14.25
N GLN A 199 21.65 32.76 -13.88
CA GLN A 199 20.60 32.27 -14.79
C GLN A 199 20.27 33.23 -15.94
N ARG A 200 20.59 34.53 -15.79
CA ARG A 200 20.39 35.57 -16.81
C ARG A 200 21.61 35.70 -17.73
N GLY A 201 22.67 34.92 -17.50
CA GLY A 201 23.91 35.00 -18.28
C GLY A 201 24.79 36.19 -17.89
N ARG A 202 24.59 36.81 -16.72
CA ARG A 202 25.45 37.90 -16.23
C ARG A 202 26.64 37.33 -15.48
N ALA A 203 27.82 37.91 -15.66
CA ALA A 203 29.02 37.50 -14.93
C ALA A 203 28.83 37.69 -13.41
N VAL A 204 29.07 36.63 -12.65
CA VAL A 204 28.96 36.60 -11.18
C VAL A 204 30.25 36.20 -10.49
N GLY A 205 31.25 35.77 -11.24
CA GLY A 205 32.54 35.39 -10.68
C GLY A 205 33.34 34.58 -11.67
N PHE A 206 34.42 33.98 -11.18
CA PHE A 206 35.36 33.25 -12.02
C PHE A 206 35.79 31.95 -11.34
N GLY A 207 35.86 30.89 -12.14
CA GLY A 207 36.73 29.75 -11.90
C GLY A 207 38.09 30.01 -12.52
N ALA A 208 39.16 29.49 -11.91
CA ALA A 208 40.51 29.72 -12.40
C ALA A 208 41.39 28.47 -12.27
N ARG A 209 41.85 27.94 -13.41
CA ARG A 209 42.71 26.74 -13.49
C ARG A 209 44.18 27.13 -13.57
N ALA A 210 45.03 26.47 -12.79
CA ALA A 210 46.48 26.64 -12.84
C ALA A 210 47.03 26.36 -14.25
N THR A 211 48.00 27.16 -14.70
CA THR A 211 48.74 26.91 -15.95
C THR A 211 50.01 26.10 -15.73
N THR A 212 50.45 25.92 -14.47
CA THR A 212 51.66 25.17 -14.10
C THR A 212 51.42 24.33 -12.84
N ASP A 213 52.15 23.21 -12.71
CA ASP A 213 52.04 22.30 -11.56
C ASP A 213 52.67 22.85 -10.27
N ARG A 214 53.34 24.00 -10.33
CA ARG A 214 53.97 24.67 -9.17
C ARG A 214 52.97 25.47 -8.31
N GLN A 215 51.71 25.59 -8.74
CA GLN A 215 50.69 26.37 -8.04
C GLN A 215 49.91 25.48 -7.05
N ALA A 216 49.79 25.93 -5.78
CA ALA A 216 49.26 25.14 -4.66
C ALA A 216 47.84 24.57 -4.81
N ALA A 217 47.00 25.13 -5.68
CA ALA A 217 45.65 24.61 -5.97
C ALA A 217 45.42 24.54 -7.48
N LYS A 218 44.98 23.37 -7.97
CA LYS A 218 44.69 23.12 -9.41
C LYS A 218 43.57 24.03 -9.91
N TYR A 219 42.52 24.23 -9.11
CA TYR A 219 41.40 25.15 -9.37
C TYR A 219 41.20 26.12 -8.22
N LEU A 220 40.79 27.35 -8.54
CA LEU A 220 40.46 28.40 -7.58
C LEU A 220 39.20 29.11 -8.07
N ASN A 221 38.17 29.18 -7.22
CA ASN A 221 36.95 29.94 -7.52
C ASN A 221 36.98 31.30 -6.80
N SER A 222 36.18 32.25 -7.29
CA SER A 222 35.86 33.51 -6.60
C SER A 222 35.47 33.25 -5.13
N PRO A 223 35.74 34.20 -4.22
CA PRO A 223 35.30 34.09 -2.83
C PRO A 223 33.77 34.11 -2.76
N ALA A 224 33.19 33.56 -1.67
CA ALA A 224 31.75 33.66 -1.45
C ALA A 224 31.37 35.13 -1.25
N ALA A 225 30.36 35.58 -1.98
CA ALA A 225 29.84 36.94 -1.93
C ALA A 225 28.34 36.92 -2.23
N GLU A 226 27.64 38.03 -2.00
CA GLU A 226 26.20 38.14 -2.31
C GLU A 226 25.89 37.77 -3.78
N HIS A 227 26.77 38.21 -4.70
CA HIS A 227 26.64 37.91 -6.12
C HIS A 227 27.16 36.51 -6.50
N PHE A 228 27.88 35.80 -5.62
CA PHE A 228 28.52 34.51 -5.92
C PHE A 228 28.36 33.47 -4.80
N ASP A 229 27.34 32.61 -4.94
CA ASP A 229 27.10 31.48 -4.04
C ASP A 229 27.39 30.14 -4.74
N LYS A 230 28.53 29.54 -4.38
CA LYS A 230 28.97 28.25 -4.93
C LYS A 230 28.01 27.11 -4.63
N GLY A 231 27.31 27.15 -3.49
CA GLY A 231 26.39 26.09 -3.07
C GLY A 231 25.06 26.11 -3.82
N ARG A 232 24.78 27.18 -4.59
CA ARG A 232 23.54 27.34 -5.37
C ARG A 232 23.79 27.44 -6.87
N LEU A 233 24.99 27.83 -7.29
CA LEU A 233 25.32 27.98 -8.71
C LEU A 233 25.73 26.64 -9.33
N LEU A 234 25.21 26.38 -10.52
CA LEU A 234 25.68 25.35 -11.45
C LEU A 234 26.30 26.06 -12.65
N PHE A 235 27.55 25.72 -12.98
CA PHE A 235 28.19 26.26 -14.17
C PHE A 235 27.43 25.83 -15.43
N ASN A 236 27.43 26.74 -16.40
CA ASN A 236 26.77 26.60 -17.69
C ASN A 236 25.24 26.48 -17.67
N LEU A 237 24.58 26.51 -16.51
CA LEU A 237 23.12 26.32 -16.42
C LEU A 237 22.31 27.28 -17.31
N HIS A 238 22.73 28.55 -17.43
CA HIS A 238 22.05 29.53 -18.29
C HIS A 238 22.09 29.18 -19.79
N ARG A 239 23.16 28.54 -20.27
CA ARG A 239 23.27 28.07 -21.66
C ARG A 239 22.66 26.68 -21.84
N ALA A 240 22.81 25.82 -20.85
CA ALA A 240 22.31 24.46 -20.86
C ALA A 240 20.78 24.38 -20.69
N ALA A 241 20.15 25.34 -19.99
CA ALA A 241 18.72 25.25 -19.68
C ALA A 241 17.78 25.20 -20.92
N PRO A 242 17.99 25.98 -22.00
CA PRO A 242 17.24 25.80 -23.23
C PRO A 242 17.41 24.40 -23.85
N ALA A 243 18.65 23.91 -23.97
CA ALA A 243 18.94 22.58 -24.50
C ALA A 243 18.32 21.48 -23.64
N ALA A 244 18.45 21.59 -22.32
CA ALA A 244 17.91 20.61 -21.36
C ALA A 244 16.38 20.53 -21.38
N ARG A 245 15.68 21.66 -21.58
CA ARG A 245 14.22 21.65 -21.76
C ARG A 245 13.81 21.02 -23.08
N ALA A 246 14.59 21.23 -24.14
CA ALA A 246 14.33 20.67 -25.46
C ALA A 246 14.57 19.15 -25.50
N SER A 247 15.69 18.69 -24.93
CA SER A 247 16.06 17.26 -24.85
C SER A 247 15.38 16.52 -23.71
N ARG A 248 14.79 17.23 -22.74
CA ARG A 248 14.29 16.70 -21.45
C ARG A 248 15.37 15.95 -20.66
N ARG A 249 16.63 16.33 -20.84
CA ARG A 249 17.80 15.73 -20.21
C ARG A 249 18.72 16.82 -19.69
N LEU A 250 19.27 16.63 -18.51
CA LEU A 250 20.32 17.49 -17.95
C LEU A 250 21.46 16.61 -17.47
N VAL A 251 22.68 16.90 -17.91
CA VAL A 251 23.87 16.10 -17.56
C VAL A 251 24.71 16.87 -16.54
N LEU A 252 24.87 16.31 -15.36
CA LEU A 252 25.74 16.81 -14.28
C LEU A 252 27.10 16.12 -14.38
N VAL A 253 28.17 16.88 -14.57
CA VAL A 253 29.57 16.40 -14.58
C VAL A 253 30.37 17.06 -13.46
N GLU A 254 31.59 16.59 -13.19
CA GLU A 254 32.39 17.09 -12.06
C GLU A 254 32.95 18.51 -12.27
N GLY A 255 33.39 18.85 -13.48
CA GLY A 255 34.23 20.02 -13.72
C GLY A 255 33.84 20.90 -14.89
N TYR A 256 34.45 22.09 -14.93
CA TYR A 256 34.26 23.07 -15.99
C TYR A 256 34.65 22.53 -17.39
N PHE A 257 35.74 21.77 -17.45
CA PHE A 257 36.30 21.31 -18.73
C PHE A 257 35.49 20.14 -19.29
N ASP A 258 34.90 19.30 -18.44
CA ASP A 258 33.95 18.26 -18.84
C ASP A 258 32.75 18.89 -19.56
N VAL A 259 32.17 19.95 -18.99
CA VAL A 259 31.08 20.69 -19.63
C VAL A 259 31.49 21.26 -20.99
N ILE A 260 32.69 21.86 -21.07
CA ILE A 260 33.18 22.45 -22.32
C ILE A 260 33.43 21.37 -23.39
N ALA A 261 33.95 20.21 -22.99
CA ALA A 261 34.20 19.09 -23.88
C ALA A 261 32.90 18.47 -24.41
N LEU A 262 31.91 18.25 -23.53
CA LEU A 262 30.58 17.76 -23.89
C LEU A 262 29.84 18.74 -24.81
N ASP A 263 29.92 20.03 -24.54
CA ASP A 263 29.34 21.07 -25.40
C ASP A 263 29.98 21.07 -26.80
N ALA A 264 31.31 20.88 -26.89
CA ALA A 264 32.04 20.84 -28.16
C ALA A 264 31.61 19.70 -29.09
N ILE A 265 31.09 18.60 -28.53
CA ILE A 265 30.54 17.46 -29.29
C ILE A 265 29.01 17.52 -29.43
N GLY A 266 28.38 18.63 -29.01
CA GLY A 266 26.95 18.90 -29.20
C GLY A 266 26.03 18.39 -28.07
N ILE A 267 26.58 18.08 -26.89
CA ILE A 267 25.81 17.80 -25.67
C ILE A 267 25.78 19.10 -24.85
N GLU A 268 24.92 20.02 -25.29
CA GLU A 268 24.85 21.39 -24.76
C GLU A 268 24.13 21.48 -23.39
N GLU A 269 23.41 20.42 -23.01
CA GLU A 269 22.71 20.30 -21.73
C GLU A 269 23.60 19.92 -20.53
N ALA A 270 24.92 20.04 -20.66
CA ALA A 270 25.88 19.73 -19.60
C ALA A 270 26.10 20.90 -18.62
N VAL A 271 26.15 20.58 -17.33
CA VAL A 271 26.38 21.51 -16.20
C VAL A 271 27.32 20.90 -15.16
N ALA A 272 27.98 21.73 -14.36
CA ALA A 272 28.89 21.27 -13.31
C ALA A 272 28.67 22.03 -11.98
N PRO A 273 28.85 21.38 -10.81
CA PRO A 273 28.85 22.05 -9.51
C PRO A 273 30.11 22.90 -9.33
N MET A 274 29.99 23.98 -8.56
CA MET A 274 31.06 24.96 -8.32
C MET A 274 31.97 24.64 -7.13
N GLY A 275 31.95 23.39 -6.68
CA GLY A 275 32.71 22.86 -5.56
C GLY A 275 33.02 21.37 -5.77
N THR A 276 33.53 20.72 -4.73
CA THR A 276 33.95 19.31 -4.80
C THR A 276 32.81 18.29 -4.72
N ALA A 277 31.59 18.72 -4.41
CA ALA A 277 30.42 17.86 -4.31
C ALA A 277 29.14 18.61 -4.70
N LEU A 278 28.18 17.88 -5.26
CA LEU A 278 26.83 18.37 -5.54
C LEU A 278 26.09 18.69 -4.23
N THR A 279 25.37 19.82 -4.19
CA THR A 279 24.56 20.22 -3.03
C THR A 279 23.06 19.99 -3.24
N PRO A 280 22.26 19.91 -2.16
CA PRO A 280 20.80 19.82 -2.27
C PRO A 280 20.20 21.00 -3.04
N GLU A 281 20.69 22.22 -2.83
CA GLU A 281 20.18 23.41 -3.51
C GLU A 281 20.49 23.41 -5.01
N GLN A 282 21.64 22.86 -5.42
CA GLN A 282 21.98 22.67 -6.84
C GLN A 282 21.08 21.61 -7.47
N LEU A 283 20.86 20.48 -6.79
CA LEU A 283 19.97 19.42 -7.28
C LEU A 283 18.52 19.90 -7.40
N MET A 284 18.02 20.65 -6.42
CA MET A 284 16.70 21.29 -6.48
C MET A 284 16.58 22.24 -7.68
N ARG A 285 17.65 22.95 -8.06
CA ARG A 285 17.65 23.77 -9.28
C ARG A 285 17.63 22.92 -10.56
N ALA A 286 18.33 21.79 -10.56
CA ALA A 286 18.29 20.84 -11.67
C ALA A 286 16.89 20.25 -11.86
N TRP A 287 16.20 19.86 -10.76
CA TRP A 287 14.83 19.33 -10.79
C TRP A 287 13.78 20.28 -11.34
N ARG A 288 14.02 21.59 -11.26
CA ARG A 288 13.16 22.60 -11.91
C ARG A 288 13.26 22.58 -13.44
N LEU A 289 14.31 21.97 -14.01
CA LEU A 289 14.49 21.82 -15.45
C LEU A 289 14.10 20.43 -15.92
N VAL A 290 14.57 19.39 -15.24
CA VAL A 290 14.36 17.98 -15.57
C VAL A 290 14.18 17.20 -14.28
N HIS A 291 13.10 16.42 -14.16
CA HIS A 291 12.78 15.67 -12.94
C HIS A 291 13.87 14.64 -12.56
N GLU A 292 14.60 14.09 -13.53
CA GLU A 292 15.68 13.13 -13.29
C GLU A 292 16.94 13.52 -14.08
N PRO A 293 17.78 14.42 -13.54
CA PRO A 293 19.08 14.71 -14.13
C PRO A 293 20.01 13.50 -14.02
N ILE A 294 20.96 13.40 -14.95
CA ILE A 294 21.95 12.31 -15.01
C ILE A 294 23.28 12.82 -14.46
N LEU A 295 23.81 12.19 -13.43
CA LEU A 295 25.16 12.43 -12.91
C LEU A 295 26.15 11.51 -13.65
N LEU A 296 26.98 12.11 -14.50
CA LEU A 296 28.04 11.43 -15.25
C LEU A 296 29.36 11.51 -14.48
N MET A 297 29.88 10.36 -14.08
CA MET A 297 31.04 10.23 -13.19
C MET A 297 32.15 9.37 -13.80
N ASP A 298 33.38 9.65 -13.40
CA ASP A 298 34.57 8.88 -13.78
C ASP A 298 34.42 7.39 -13.43
N GLY A 299 34.93 6.52 -14.30
CA GLY A 299 34.81 5.06 -14.17
C GLY A 299 35.65 4.42 -13.07
N ASP A 300 36.34 5.22 -12.26
CA ASP A 300 37.28 4.74 -11.25
C ASP A 300 36.63 4.55 -9.85
N ALA A 301 37.43 4.12 -8.88
CA ALA A 301 36.94 3.91 -7.51
C ALA A 301 36.59 5.22 -6.78
N ALA A 302 37.17 6.36 -7.18
CA ALA A 302 36.89 7.67 -6.60
C ALA A 302 35.54 8.20 -7.12
N GLY A 303 35.30 8.10 -8.43
CA GLY A 303 34.05 8.43 -9.10
C GLY A 303 32.87 7.62 -8.54
N ARG A 304 33.03 6.30 -8.37
CA ARG A 304 32.00 5.46 -7.70
C ARG A 304 31.69 5.92 -6.27
N LYS A 305 32.71 6.28 -5.48
CA LYS A 305 32.51 6.81 -4.12
C LYS A 305 31.85 8.19 -4.10
N ALA A 306 32.08 9.00 -5.12
CA ALA A 306 31.46 10.30 -5.27
C ALA A 306 29.99 10.16 -5.71
N ALA A 307 29.70 9.26 -6.66
CA ALA A 307 28.34 8.91 -7.08
C ALA A 307 27.49 8.39 -5.90
N LEU A 308 28.06 7.50 -5.07
CA LEU A 308 27.37 7.01 -3.87
C LEU A 308 27.03 8.14 -2.88
N ARG A 309 27.97 9.06 -2.66
CA ARG A 309 27.74 10.25 -1.83
C ARG A 309 26.69 11.19 -2.41
N ALA A 310 26.64 11.33 -3.73
CA ALA A 310 25.60 12.11 -4.40
C ALA A 310 24.22 11.47 -4.23
N CYS A 311 24.12 10.14 -4.28
CA CYS A 311 22.88 9.42 -3.97
C CYS A 311 22.42 9.66 -2.53
N GLU A 312 23.33 9.53 -1.55
CA GLU A 312 23.01 9.77 -0.13
C GLU A 312 22.57 11.21 0.14
N MET A 313 23.14 12.19 -0.59
CA MET A 313 22.73 13.59 -0.54
C MET A 313 21.36 13.84 -1.20
N ALA A 314 21.06 13.13 -2.30
CA ALA A 314 19.83 13.30 -3.05
C ALA A 314 18.60 12.68 -2.35
N LEU A 315 18.76 11.52 -1.69
CA LEU A 315 17.69 10.72 -1.09
C LEU A 315 16.66 11.54 -0.28
N PRO A 316 17.05 12.47 0.62
CA PRO A 316 16.08 13.26 1.39
C PRO A 316 15.09 14.07 0.54
N GLY A 317 15.49 14.49 -0.66
CA GLY A 317 14.65 15.26 -1.58
C GLY A 317 13.92 14.45 -2.65
N VAL A 318 14.19 13.14 -2.77
CA VAL A 318 13.58 12.28 -3.79
C VAL A 318 12.08 12.12 -3.52
N GLY A 319 11.28 12.18 -4.58
CA GLY A 319 9.83 12.03 -4.52
C GLY A 319 9.16 12.14 -5.89
N PRO A 320 7.83 12.28 -5.97
CA PRO A 320 7.11 12.41 -7.25
C PRO A 320 7.56 13.61 -8.12
N GLY A 321 8.31 14.56 -7.54
CA GLY A 321 8.81 15.75 -8.22
C GLY A 321 10.28 15.70 -8.66
N GLY A 322 11.05 14.68 -8.28
CA GLY A 322 12.45 14.57 -8.69
C GLY A 322 13.22 13.34 -8.17
N SER A 323 14.14 12.83 -8.99
CA SER A 323 15.03 11.68 -8.76
C SER A 323 16.43 11.97 -9.33
N LEU A 324 17.39 11.05 -9.24
CA LEU A 324 18.72 11.17 -9.84
C LEU A 324 19.03 9.89 -10.61
N ALA A 325 19.65 10.01 -11.78
CA ALA A 325 20.22 8.87 -12.50
C ALA A 325 21.75 8.97 -12.49
N ILE A 326 22.43 7.83 -12.52
CA ILE A 326 23.89 7.74 -12.43
C ILE A 326 24.43 7.06 -13.68
N ALA A 327 25.33 7.74 -14.39
CA ALA A 327 26.07 7.18 -15.51
C ALA A 327 27.55 7.09 -15.13
N MET A 328 28.12 5.88 -15.21
CA MET A 328 29.53 5.64 -14.93
C MET A 328 30.29 5.48 -16.25
N LEU A 329 31.40 6.20 -16.40
CA LEU A 329 32.30 6.04 -17.55
C LEU A 329 33.08 4.72 -17.46
N PRO A 330 33.70 4.26 -18.57
CA PRO A 330 34.66 3.17 -18.54
C PRO A 330 35.88 3.49 -17.64
N GLU A 331 36.52 2.47 -17.10
CA GLU A 331 37.64 2.63 -16.16
C GLU A 331 38.79 3.44 -16.78
N GLY A 332 39.29 4.41 -16.02
CA GLY A 332 40.39 5.28 -16.44
C GLY A 332 40.00 6.40 -17.40
N LEU A 333 38.71 6.63 -17.64
CA LEU A 333 38.21 7.75 -18.43
C LEU A 333 37.44 8.78 -17.60
N ASP A 334 37.66 10.05 -17.92
CA ASP A 334 36.83 11.19 -17.54
C ASP A 334 35.96 11.67 -18.74
N PRO A 335 34.96 12.53 -18.53
CA PRO A 335 34.09 12.98 -19.62
C PRO A 335 34.84 13.73 -20.74
N ASP A 336 35.89 14.49 -20.40
CA ASP A 336 36.75 15.20 -21.36
C ASP A 336 37.51 14.21 -22.26
N ASP A 337 38.10 13.17 -21.68
CA ASP A 337 38.82 12.10 -22.39
C ASP A 337 37.90 11.35 -23.35
N LEU A 338 36.72 10.93 -22.91
CA LEU A 338 35.77 10.21 -23.77
C LEU A 338 35.24 11.11 -24.91
N ALA A 339 34.97 12.39 -24.61
CA ALA A 339 34.51 13.35 -25.60
C ALA A 339 35.54 13.62 -26.71
N ARG A 340 36.84 13.51 -26.40
CA ARG A 340 37.93 13.78 -27.35
C ARG A 340 38.31 12.60 -28.24
N ARG A 341 37.94 11.38 -27.87
CA ARG A 341 38.15 10.17 -28.69
C ARG A 341 37.31 10.19 -29.96
N THR A 342 37.76 9.48 -30.99
CA THR A 342 36.98 9.38 -32.24
C THR A 342 35.85 8.34 -32.11
N PRO A 343 34.83 8.37 -32.99
CA PRO A 343 33.79 7.34 -33.01
C PRO A 343 34.35 5.91 -33.21
N GLU A 344 35.48 5.76 -33.92
CA GLU A 344 36.16 4.47 -34.11
C GLU A 344 36.85 3.95 -32.84
N GLU A 345 37.10 4.82 -31.86
CA GLU A 345 37.63 4.51 -30.52
C GLU A 345 36.51 4.39 -29.47
N ASP A 346 35.27 4.18 -29.92
CA ASP A 346 34.04 4.17 -29.12
C ASP A 346 33.85 5.49 -28.32
N GLY A 347 34.34 6.60 -28.87
CA GLY A 347 34.36 7.92 -28.23
C GLY A 347 33.47 8.98 -28.89
N GLY A 348 33.73 10.24 -28.56
CA GLY A 348 33.00 11.38 -29.09
C GLY A 348 31.53 11.39 -28.69
N ARG A 349 30.69 12.05 -29.49
CA ARG A 349 29.24 12.14 -29.19
C ARG A 349 28.60 10.76 -29.06
N ALA A 350 28.88 9.84 -29.97
CA ALA A 350 28.27 8.52 -29.97
C ALA A 350 28.64 7.72 -28.71
N GLY A 351 29.92 7.74 -28.30
CA GLY A 351 30.38 7.08 -27.09
C GLY A 351 29.74 7.64 -25.82
N VAL A 352 29.69 8.97 -25.68
CA VAL A 352 29.06 9.60 -24.50
C VAL A 352 27.55 9.31 -24.48
N GLU A 353 26.86 9.40 -25.61
CA GLU A 353 25.43 9.08 -25.71
C GLU A 353 25.15 7.61 -25.33
N ALA A 354 26.04 6.68 -25.71
CA ALA A 354 25.93 5.28 -25.30
C ALA A 354 26.07 5.10 -23.78
N VAL A 355 26.96 5.85 -23.13
CA VAL A 355 27.10 5.84 -21.66
C VAL A 355 25.85 6.44 -20.99
N LEU A 356 25.37 7.59 -21.47
CA LEU A 356 24.18 8.26 -20.93
C LEU A 356 22.91 7.42 -21.11
N ALA A 357 22.79 6.67 -22.20
CA ALA A 357 21.66 5.77 -22.44
C ALA A 357 21.59 4.61 -21.44
N ASN A 358 22.73 4.24 -20.83
CA ASN A 358 22.84 3.20 -19.80
C ASN A 358 22.87 3.79 -18.38
N ALA A 359 22.44 5.04 -18.19
CA ALA A 359 22.33 5.64 -16.87
C ALA A 359 21.39 4.82 -15.98
N GLN A 360 21.87 4.42 -14.80
CA GLN A 360 21.12 3.65 -13.84
C GLN A 360 20.29 4.58 -12.94
N PRO A 361 19.01 4.26 -12.67
CA PRO A 361 18.23 4.94 -11.65
C PRO A 361 18.93 4.90 -10.27
N LEU A 362 18.75 5.93 -9.44
CA LEU A 362 19.35 6.01 -8.09
C LEU A 362 19.08 4.75 -7.27
N VAL A 363 17.85 4.22 -7.32
CA VAL A 363 17.45 3.02 -6.57
C VAL A 363 18.31 1.80 -6.91
N ASP A 364 18.67 1.65 -8.19
CA ASP A 364 19.46 0.54 -8.70
C ASP A 364 20.95 0.72 -8.38
N PHE A 365 21.48 1.91 -8.70
CA PHE A 365 22.89 2.23 -8.45
C PHE A 365 23.23 2.13 -6.96
N TYR A 366 22.38 2.69 -6.08
CA TYR A 366 22.62 2.64 -4.63
C TYR A 366 22.62 1.21 -4.10
N TRP A 367 21.68 0.38 -4.56
CA TRP A 367 21.61 -1.04 -4.22
C TRP A 367 22.92 -1.76 -4.58
N GLU A 368 23.39 -1.63 -5.82
CA GLU A 368 24.61 -2.27 -6.31
C GLU A 368 25.85 -1.78 -5.57
N ALA A 369 25.98 -0.46 -5.37
CA ALA A 369 27.12 0.15 -4.70
C ALA A 369 27.21 -0.25 -3.22
N VAL A 370 26.08 -0.31 -2.52
CA VAL A 370 26.03 -0.80 -1.14
C VAL A 370 26.39 -2.28 -1.11
N LEU A 371 25.86 -3.11 -2.01
CA LEU A 371 26.14 -4.55 -2.07
C LEU A 371 27.60 -4.88 -2.39
N ALA A 372 28.27 -4.04 -3.20
CA ALA A 372 29.68 -4.19 -3.58
C ALA A 372 30.67 -3.88 -2.44
N THR A 373 30.21 -3.31 -1.33
CA THR A 373 31.06 -3.12 -0.14
C THR A 373 31.39 -4.50 0.45
N PRO A 374 32.63 -4.76 0.93
CA PRO A 374 33.00 -6.05 1.50
C PRO A 374 32.28 -6.29 2.83
N TRP A 375 31.08 -6.88 2.76
CA TRP A 375 30.36 -7.42 3.91
C TRP A 375 30.75 -8.88 4.08
N ALA A 376 31.05 -9.30 5.31
CA ALA A 376 31.15 -10.73 5.59
C ALA A 376 29.78 -11.38 5.32
N VAL A 377 29.73 -12.56 4.70
CA VAL A 377 28.49 -13.36 4.54
C VAL A 377 28.11 -14.01 5.88
N THR A 378 28.26 -13.26 6.97
CA THR A 378 27.84 -13.62 8.30
C THR A 378 26.48 -12.96 8.58
N PRO A 379 25.71 -13.47 9.56
CA PRO A 379 24.49 -12.81 10.02
C PRO A 379 24.69 -11.33 10.35
N GLU A 380 25.81 -10.95 10.98
CA GLU A 380 26.13 -9.56 11.33
C GLU A 380 26.37 -8.69 10.10
N GLY A 381 27.06 -9.22 9.08
CA GLY A 381 27.28 -8.52 7.82
C GLY A 381 25.98 -8.28 7.06
N LYS A 382 25.10 -9.29 6.99
CA LYS A 382 23.75 -9.17 6.41
C LYS A 382 22.88 -8.15 7.17
N ALA A 383 22.93 -8.17 8.51
CA ALA A 383 22.19 -7.21 9.33
C ALA A 383 22.71 -5.77 9.14
N THR A 384 24.03 -5.60 9.03
CA THR A 384 24.65 -4.29 8.78
C THR A 384 24.26 -3.74 7.41
N LEU A 385 24.27 -4.59 6.39
CA LEU A 385 23.82 -4.27 5.04
C LEU A 385 22.36 -3.80 5.04
N TRP A 386 21.45 -4.57 5.63
CA TRP A 386 20.04 -4.20 5.71
C TRP A 386 19.83 -2.90 6.50
N LYS A 387 20.54 -2.72 7.62
CA LYS A 387 20.47 -1.49 8.42
C LYS A 387 20.87 -0.26 7.61
N ARG A 388 21.87 -0.38 6.74
CA ARG A 388 22.29 0.73 5.86
C ARG A 388 21.22 1.09 4.83
N LEU A 389 20.65 0.09 4.14
CA LEU A 389 19.57 0.30 3.16
C LEU A 389 18.32 0.89 3.82
N ALA A 390 17.90 0.35 4.95
CA ALA A 390 16.73 0.84 5.68
C ALA A 390 16.93 2.28 6.19
N ALA A 391 18.13 2.63 6.65
CA ALA A 391 18.46 4.00 7.05
C ALA A 391 18.46 4.98 5.87
N ALA A 392 18.98 4.56 4.72
CA ALA A 392 18.95 5.34 3.49
C ALA A 392 17.51 5.62 3.05
N ALA A 393 16.65 4.60 3.00
CA ALA A 393 15.23 4.77 2.69
C ALA A 393 14.52 5.68 3.70
N ALA A 394 14.81 5.52 5.00
CA ALA A 394 14.23 6.35 6.06
C ALA A 394 14.55 7.85 5.94
N SER A 395 15.64 8.21 5.26
CA SER A 395 16.01 9.60 5.03
C SER A 395 15.10 10.34 4.03
N ILE A 396 14.37 9.60 3.19
CA ILE A 396 13.47 10.16 2.17
C ILE A 396 12.31 10.90 2.85
N GLY A 397 12.13 12.17 2.46
CA GLY A 397 11.10 13.05 3.04
C GLY A 397 9.68 12.68 2.65
N ASP A 398 9.45 12.26 1.39
CA ASP A 398 8.14 11.84 0.89
C ASP A 398 7.77 10.44 1.42
N ALA A 399 6.59 10.32 2.05
CA ALA A 399 6.21 9.12 2.79
C ALA A 399 5.93 7.92 1.88
N GLU A 400 5.31 8.14 0.71
CA GLU A 400 4.99 7.07 -0.24
C GLU A 400 6.26 6.59 -0.94
N THR A 401 7.07 7.52 -1.44
CA THR A 401 8.36 7.20 -2.08
C THR A 401 9.27 6.43 -1.13
N ARG A 402 9.33 6.84 0.15
CA ARG A 402 10.05 6.10 1.19
C ARG A 402 9.58 4.65 1.32
N ALA A 403 8.26 4.43 1.31
CA ALA A 403 7.69 3.08 1.44
C ALA A 403 8.07 2.20 0.22
N GLN A 404 8.00 2.76 -0.98
CA GLN A 404 8.38 2.07 -2.22
C GLN A 404 9.87 1.68 -2.24
N TYR A 405 10.77 2.60 -1.87
CA TYR A 405 12.21 2.30 -1.76
C TYR A 405 12.50 1.20 -0.75
N LEU A 406 11.86 1.24 0.43
CA LEU A 406 12.04 0.22 1.46
C LEU A 406 11.54 -1.15 0.99
N SER A 407 10.39 -1.19 0.30
CA SER A 407 9.80 -2.42 -0.23
C SER A 407 10.66 -3.04 -1.33
N ASP A 408 11.10 -2.24 -2.31
CA ASP A 408 11.95 -2.69 -3.41
C ASP A 408 13.28 -3.28 -2.90
N TRP A 409 14.01 -2.53 -2.06
CA TRP A 409 15.26 -3.03 -1.49
C TRP A 409 15.07 -4.23 -0.57
N ARG A 410 13.92 -4.34 0.12
CA ARG A 410 13.60 -5.55 0.91
C ARG A 410 13.46 -6.77 0.00
N ALA A 411 12.69 -6.64 -1.08
CA ALA A 411 12.48 -7.72 -2.04
C ALA A 411 13.82 -8.16 -2.67
N ARG A 412 14.67 -7.22 -3.08
CA ARG A 412 16.02 -7.52 -3.61
C ARG A 412 16.92 -8.18 -2.57
N PHE A 413 16.86 -7.73 -1.32
CA PHE A 413 17.62 -8.33 -0.21
C PHE A 413 17.21 -9.76 0.05
N ASP A 414 15.91 -10.02 0.14
CA ASP A 414 15.41 -11.38 0.32
C ASP A 414 15.67 -12.24 -0.93
N ALA A 415 15.71 -11.70 -2.15
CA ALA A 415 16.09 -12.46 -3.34
C ALA A 415 17.61 -12.79 -3.41
N LYS A 416 18.48 -11.84 -3.03
CA LYS A 416 19.95 -12.02 -3.08
C LYS A 416 20.47 -12.85 -1.91
N PHE A 417 19.88 -12.65 -0.74
CA PHE A 417 20.12 -13.42 0.46
C PHE A 417 18.82 -14.14 0.79
N PRO A 418 18.45 -15.13 -0.05
CA PRO A 418 17.30 -15.95 0.24
C PRO A 418 17.42 -16.39 1.69
N PRO A 419 16.29 -16.49 2.40
CA PRO A 419 16.31 -17.31 3.59
C PRO A 419 17.08 -18.58 3.22
N PRO A 420 17.99 -19.08 4.06
CA PRO A 420 18.38 -20.47 3.86
C PRO A 420 17.05 -21.20 3.63
N PRO A 421 16.92 -21.95 2.52
CA PRO A 421 15.74 -22.77 2.37
C PRO A 421 15.61 -23.49 3.73
N PRO A 422 14.39 -23.77 4.21
CA PRO A 422 14.29 -24.84 5.20
C PRO A 422 15.23 -25.95 4.71
N GLY A 423 16.04 -26.55 5.58
CA GLY A 423 17.06 -27.53 5.16
C GLY A 423 16.48 -28.80 4.53
N LEU A 424 15.33 -28.68 3.88
CA LEU A 424 14.28 -29.58 3.50
C LEU A 424 13.55 -28.92 2.31
N VAL A 425 13.64 -29.52 1.12
CA VAL A 425 12.78 -29.16 -0.02
C VAL A 425 11.33 -29.58 0.27
N GLU A 426 10.37 -29.14 -0.55
CA GLU A 426 8.94 -29.48 -0.38
C GLU A 426 8.70 -31.00 -0.35
N GLU A 427 9.52 -31.77 -1.06
CA GLU A 427 9.56 -33.24 -1.06
C GLU A 427 10.08 -33.84 0.26
N ASP A 428 10.86 -33.09 1.03
CA ASP A 428 11.32 -33.53 2.35
C ASP A 428 10.25 -33.28 3.41
N MET A 429 9.40 -32.25 3.25
CA MET A 429 8.33 -31.91 4.19
C MET A 429 7.31 -33.05 4.25
N LEU A 430 7.01 -33.57 5.45
CA LEU A 430 5.89 -34.51 5.59
C LEU A 430 4.63 -33.84 5.04
N PRO A 431 3.79 -34.55 4.25
CA PRO A 431 2.57 -34.01 3.68
C PRO A 431 1.74 -33.46 4.83
N ILE A 432 1.63 -32.15 4.84
CA ILE A 432 1.25 -31.47 6.05
C ILE A 432 -0.28 -31.51 6.18
N GLY A 433 -0.75 -31.81 7.39
CA GLY A 433 -2.03 -32.45 7.68
C GLY A 433 -1.73 -33.74 8.45
N ARG A 434 -2.60 -34.21 9.35
CA ARG A 434 -2.47 -35.59 9.84
C ARG A 434 -2.87 -36.50 8.68
N VAL A 435 -1.98 -36.70 7.72
CA VAL A 435 -2.04 -37.90 6.91
C VAL A 435 -1.71 -39.01 7.89
N GLU A 436 -2.68 -39.86 8.21
CA GLU A 436 -2.39 -41.05 9.00
C GLU A 436 -1.29 -41.82 8.27
N ALA A 437 -0.09 -41.78 8.82
CA ALA A 437 1.02 -42.53 8.23
C ALA A 437 0.85 -43.98 8.68
N SER A 438 0.88 -44.89 7.72
CA SER A 438 0.93 -46.33 7.99
C SER A 438 2.37 -46.82 7.95
N LEU A 439 2.67 -47.82 8.79
CA LEU A 439 3.95 -48.51 8.76
C LEU A 439 4.19 -49.21 7.42
N SER A 440 3.13 -49.72 6.78
CA SER A 440 3.19 -50.42 5.49
C SER A 440 3.74 -49.57 4.35
N ASP A 441 3.60 -48.25 4.45
CA ASP A 441 3.97 -47.31 3.38
C ASP A 441 5.45 -46.92 3.44
N GLN A 442 6.17 -47.39 4.47
CA GLN A 442 7.56 -47.04 4.73
C GLN A 442 8.53 -48.09 4.17
N GLY A 443 9.75 -47.69 3.83
CA GLY A 443 10.81 -48.61 3.42
C GLY A 443 11.24 -49.58 4.55
N PRO A 444 11.81 -50.76 4.23
CA PRO A 444 12.15 -51.80 5.20
C PRO A 444 12.98 -51.32 6.40
N GLY A 445 13.97 -50.43 6.18
CA GLY A 445 14.78 -49.89 7.27
C GLY A 445 14.05 -48.97 8.23
N VAL A 446 13.17 -48.11 7.70
CA VAL A 446 12.33 -47.26 8.55
C VAL A 446 11.39 -48.13 9.38
N GLN A 447 10.79 -49.17 8.77
CA GLN A 447 9.95 -50.12 9.51
C GLN A 447 10.74 -50.80 10.64
N ALA A 448 11.95 -51.28 10.35
CA ALA A 448 12.82 -51.93 11.34
C ALA A 448 13.17 -51.00 12.51
N LEU A 449 13.56 -49.75 12.24
CA LEU A 449 13.87 -48.76 13.28
C LEU A 449 12.65 -48.44 14.16
N LEU A 450 11.48 -48.25 13.56
CA LEU A 450 10.24 -47.97 14.30
C LEU A 450 9.80 -49.15 15.18
N LYS A 451 9.95 -50.38 14.69
CA LYS A 451 9.73 -51.59 15.50
C LYS A 451 10.69 -51.65 16.69
N ARG A 452 12.00 -51.38 16.50
CA ARG A 452 13.00 -51.33 17.60
C ARG A 452 12.63 -50.30 18.66
N VAL A 453 12.31 -49.08 18.25
CA VAL A 453 11.90 -47.99 19.16
C VAL A 453 10.65 -48.38 19.94
N THR A 454 9.69 -49.01 19.28
CA THR A 454 8.44 -49.44 19.92
C THR A 454 8.65 -50.60 20.89
N GLY A 455 9.53 -51.56 20.57
CA GLY A 455 9.94 -52.63 21.48
C GLY A 455 10.61 -52.08 22.74
N ALA A 456 11.55 -51.14 22.60
CA ALA A 456 12.18 -50.48 23.75
C ALA A 456 11.17 -49.68 24.60
N TRP A 457 10.17 -49.08 23.95
CA TRP A 457 9.05 -48.44 24.67
C TRP A 457 8.23 -49.46 25.45
N LEU A 458 7.91 -50.62 24.86
CA LEU A 458 7.13 -51.68 25.48
C LEU A 458 7.85 -52.26 26.70
N GLU A 459 9.15 -52.53 26.61
CA GLU A 459 9.96 -53.00 27.73
C GLU A 459 9.93 -52.02 28.91
N ARG A 460 10.09 -50.71 28.65
CA ARG A 460 10.01 -49.69 29.70
C ARG A 460 8.64 -49.59 30.37
N GLN A 461 7.58 -50.13 29.76
CA GLN A 461 6.28 -50.16 30.43
C GLN A 461 6.30 -51.12 31.63
N LEU A 462 7.17 -52.14 31.64
CA LEU A 462 7.33 -53.04 32.79
C LEU A 462 7.84 -52.31 34.04
N ASP A 463 8.61 -51.24 33.85
CA ASP A 463 9.08 -50.38 34.95
C ASP A 463 8.06 -49.27 35.28
N ALA A 464 7.02 -49.10 34.47
CA ALA A 464 6.01 -48.07 34.67
C ALA A 464 5.06 -48.48 35.80
N ARG A 465 4.89 -47.59 36.78
CA ARG A 465 3.99 -47.83 37.90
C ARG A 465 2.54 -47.72 37.43
N VAL A 466 1.83 -48.85 37.31
CA VAL A 466 0.41 -48.92 36.95
C VAL A 466 -0.42 -49.18 38.20
N ASP A 467 -0.84 -48.11 38.87
CA ASP A 467 -1.52 -48.20 40.17
C ASP A 467 -3.02 -48.52 40.08
N THR A 468 -3.66 -48.39 38.90
CA THR A 468 -5.12 -48.58 38.76
C THR A 468 -5.51 -49.42 37.54
N PRO A 469 -6.61 -50.20 37.61
CA PRO A 469 -7.14 -50.93 36.45
C PRO A 469 -7.48 -50.04 35.26
N LYS A 470 -7.84 -48.78 35.50
CA LYS A 470 -8.13 -47.80 34.46
C LYS A 470 -6.88 -47.37 33.70
N ASP A 471 -5.77 -47.16 34.42
CA ASP A 471 -4.49 -46.81 33.81
C ASP A 471 -3.91 -48.01 33.05
N LEU A 472 -4.08 -49.22 33.60
CA LEU A 472 -3.75 -50.46 32.87
C LEU A 472 -4.57 -50.57 31.59
N GLY A 473 -5.90 -50.39 31.65
CA GLY A 473 -6.76 -50.45 30.46
C GLY A 473 -6.37 -49.44 29.38
N ARG A 474 -5.99 -48.21 29.75
CA ARG A 474 -5.48 -47.19 28.80
C ARG A 474 -4.17 -47.60 28.15
N LEU A 475 -3.25 -48.16 28.93
CA LEU A 475 -1.97 -48.64 28.43
C LEU A 475 -2.16 -49.84 27.49
N VAL A 476 -2.98 -50.82 27.88
CA VAL A 476 -3.32 -51.99 27.08
C VAL A 476 -3.99 -51.60 25.77
N TYR A 477 -4.92 -50.64 25.79
CA TYR A 477 -5.52 -50.06 24.58
C TYR A 477 -4.47 -49.44 23.65
N SER A 478 -3.48 -48.76 24.22
CA SER A 478 -2.34 -48.18 23.49
C SER A 478 -1.40 -49.24 22.89
N ILE A 479 -1.21 -50.37 23.59
CA ILE A 479 -0.43 -51.52 23.11
C ILE A 479 -1.17 -52.19 21.94
N GLY A 480 -2.47 -52.46 22.07
CA GLY A 480 -3.29 -53.06 21.02
C GLY A 480 -3.23 -52.27 19.71
N GLY A 481 -3.30 -50.94 19.77
CA GLY A 481 -3.15 -50.11 18.56
C GLY A 481 -1.79 -50.24 17.87
N ARG A 482 -0.70 -50.45 18.63
CA ARG A 482 0.64 -50.65 18.06
C ARG A 482 0.82 -52.05 17.46
N VAL A 483 0.19 -53.06 18.05
CA VAL A 483 0.13 -54.41 17.46
C VAL A 483 -0.64 -54.37 16.14
N SER A 484 -1.78 -53.69 16.10
CA SER A 484 -2.56 -53.50 14.87
C SER A 484 -1.77 -52.81 13.75
N ALA A 485 -0.93 -51.82 14.09
CA ALA A 485 -0.03 -51.18 13.13
C ALA A 485 1.23 -52.01 12.77
N GLY A 486 1.38 -53.23 13.29
CA GLY A 486 2.53 -54.10 13.03
C GLY A 486 3.85 -53.62 13.66
N LEU A 487 3.78 -52.73 14.66
CA LEU A 487 4.97 -52.22 15.37
C LEU A 487 5.47 -53.17 16.46
N ILE A 488 4.60 -54.05 16.96
CA ILE A 488 4.86 -55.01 18.04
C ILE A 488 4.20 -56.33 17.65
N GLU A 489 4.86 -57.45 17.91
CA GLU A 489 4.26 -58.77 17.77
C GLU A 489 3.25 -59.03 18.90
N GLU A 490 2.13 -59.66 18.57
CA GLU A 490 1.04 -59.87 19.53
C GLU A 490 1.47 -60.70 20.74
N ASP A 491 2.32 -61.71 20.54
CA ASP A 491 2.83 -62.58 21.61
C ASP A 491 3.66 -61.80 22.63
N ASP A 492 4.54 -60.91 22.18
CA ASP A 492 5.36 -60.05 23.04
C ASP A 492 4.50 -59.06 23.82
N ALA A 493 3.50 -58.46 23.15
CA ALA A 493 2.53 -57.58 23.79
C ALA A 493 1.75 -58.31 24.89
N ARG A 494 1.28 -59.54 24.63
CA ARG A 494 0.52 -60.35 25.59
C ARG A 494 1.36 -60.74 26.81
N ALA A 495 2.64 -61.08 26.62
CA ALA A 495 3.55 -61.37 27.72
C ALA A 495 3.71 -60.18 28.67
N VAL A 496 3.89 -58.98 28.12
CA VAL A 496 4.02 -57.73 28.90
C VAL A 496 2.70 -57.37 29.60
N ILE A 497 1.57 -57.49 28.91
CA ILE A 497 0.24 -57.22 29.49
C ILE A 497 -0.04 -58.15 30.68
N GLU A 498 0.30 -59.43 30.57
CA GLU A 498 0.12 -60.39 31.65
C GLU A 498 0.95 -60.02 32.89
N GLN A 499 2.20 -59.61 32.69
CA GLN A 499 3.05 -59.16 33.78
C GLN A 499 2.52 -57.90 34.46
N LEU A 500 2.12 -56.88 33.69
CA LEU A 500 1.54 -55.64 34.21
C LEU A 500 0.21 -55.87 34.93
N ARG A 501 -0.59 -56.83 34.47
CA ARG A 501 -1.81 -57.25 35.17
C ARG A 501 -1.49 -57.90 36.50
N GLY A 502 -0.44 -58.73 36.56
CA GLY A 502 0.04 -59.34 37.80
C GLY A 502 0.38 -58.32 38.87
N ASP A 503 0.93 -57.17 38.46
CA ASP A 503 1.27 -56.06 39.35
C ASP A 503 0.05 -55.18 39.74
N CYS A 504 -1.09 -55.33 39.05
CA CYS A 504 -2.33 -54.60 39.30
C CYS A 504 -3.44 -55.55 39.80
N ALA A 505 -3.39 -55.91 41.09
CA ALA A 505 -4.23 -56.96 41.69
C ALA A 505 -5.76 -56.82 41.50
N ASP A 506 -6.27 -55.60 41.29
CA ASP A 506 -7.71 -55.33 41.11
C ASP A 506 -8.17 -55.38 39.63
N ALA A 507 -7.25 -55.60 38.67
CA ALA A 507 -7.57 -55.63 37.25
C ALA A 507 -8.13 -56.98 36.80
N LYS A 508 -9.35 -56.99 36.26
CA LYS A 508 -9.99 -58.19 35.70
C LYS A 508 -9.47 -58.50 34.29
N ALA A 509 -9.16 -59.77 34.04
CA ALA A 509 -8.70 -60.25 32.74
C ALA A 509 -9.63 -59.83 31.58
N GLU A 510 -10.95 -59.98 31.76
CA GLU A 510 -11.95 -59.64 30.74
C GLU A 510 -11.93 -58.16 30.33
N ASP A 511 -11.67 -57.25 31.27
CA ASP A 511 -11.64 -55.80 31.00
C ASP A 511 -10.35 -55.38 30.30
N VAL A 512 -9.24 -56.07 30.61
CA VAL A 512 -7.95 -55.93 29.93
C VAL A 512 -8.06 -56.43 28.48
N ASP A 513 -8.64 -57.62 28.26
CA ASP A 513 -8.82 -58.19 26.93
C ASP A 513 -9.74 -57.32 26.05
N LYS A 514 -10.83 -56.79 26.61
CA LYS A 514 -11.69 -55.81 25.91
C LYS A 514 -10.93 -54.56 25.52
N SER A 515 -10.09 -54.05 26.41
CA SER A 515 -9.27 -52.85 26.12
C SER A 515 -8.24 -53.12 25.03
N PHE A 516 -7.64 -54.32 25.01
CA PHE A 516 -6.70 -54.72 23.97
C PHE A 516 -7.39 -54.86 22.61
N ALA A 517 -8.53 -55.56 22.56
CA ALA A 517 -9.33 -55.74 21.34
C ALA A 517 -9.82 -54.39 20.77
N ALA A 518 -10.31 -53.49 21.63
CA ALA A 518 -10.69 -52.14 21.22
C ALA A 518 -9.49 -51.34 20.68
N GLY A 519 -8.29 -51.56 21.24
CA GLY A 519 -7.05 -51.00 20.72
C GLY A 519 -6.69 -51.54 19.34
N MET A 520 -6.89 -52.84 19.10
CA MET A 520 -6.59 -53.50 17.83
C MET A 520 -7.44 -52.98 16.65
N GLU A 521 -8.65 -52.50 16.92
CA GLU A 521 -9.55 -51.92 15.90
C GLU A 521 -9.14 -50.49 15.49
N ARG A 522 -8.21 -49.86 16.21
CA ARG A 522 -7.81 -48.47 16.00
C ARG A 522 -6.70 -48.34 14.96
N VAL A 523 -6.84 -47.39 14.02
CA VAL A 523 -5.73 -46.92 13.18
C VAL A 523 -4.71 -46.15 14.04
N TYR A 524 -3.49 -46.65 14.09
CA TYR A 524 -2.39 -46.05 14.84
C TYR A 524 -1.48 -45.24 13.91
N ASP A 525 -1.49 -43.91 14.07
CA ASP A 525 -0.71 -42.97 13.27
C ASP A 525 0.76 -42.90 13.72
N ILE A 526 1.69 -43.29 12.84
CA ILE A 526 3.13 -43.27 13.11
C ILE A 526 3.81 -41.92 12.80
N SER A 527 3.07 -40.90 12.34
CA SER A 527 3.63 -39.61 11.91
C SER A 527 4.49 -38.93 12.97
N GLY A 528 4.12 -39.05 14.24
CA GLY A 528 4.91 -38.51 15.35
C GLY A 528 6.30 -39.14 15.49
N MET A 529 6.39 -40.45 15.22
CA MET A 529 7.67 -41.17 15.27
C MET A 529 8.56 -40.82 14.07
N LEU A 530 7.96 -40.73 12.87
CA LEU A 530 8.67 -40.28 11.66
C LEU A 530 9.20 -38.84 11.81
N LEU A 531 8.41 -37.97 12.45
CA LEU A 531 8.81 -36.61 12.74
C LEU A 531 9.98 -36.56 13.73
N ASP A 532 9.91 -37.30 14.84
CA ASP A 532 11.00 -37.34 15.82
C ASP A 532 12.28 -37.95 15.21
N MET A 533 12.16 -38.99 14.37
CA MET A 533 13.27 -39.58 13.59
C MET A 533 13.96 -38.53 12.72
N ARG A 534 13.19 -37.75 11.96
CA ARG A 534 13.73 -36.72 11.07
C ARG A 534 14.36 -35.56 11.85
N LEU A 535 13.68 -35.04 12.86
CA LEU A 535 14.13 -33.87 13.63
C LEU A 535 15.38 -34.17 14.47
N ALA A 536 15.61 -35.43 14.85
CA ALA A 536 16.85 -35.85 15.50
C ALA A 536 18.11 -35.58 14.65
N THR A 537 17.98 -35.51 13.33
CA THR A 537 19.10 -35.22 12.41
C THR A 537 19.44 -33.73 12.30
N PHE A 538 18.56 -32.84 12.79
CA PHE A 538 18.73 -31.39 12.63
C PHE A 538 19.89 -30.86 13.46
N GLN A 539 20.47 -29.74 13.00
CA GLN A 539 21.57 -29.09 13.69
C GLN A 539 21.18 -28.69 15.12
N ARG A 540 22.15 -28.81 16.04
CA ARG A 540 22.01 -28.46 17.46
C ARG A 540 22.39 -26.99 17.66
N THR A 541 21.59 -26.10 17.06
CA THR A 541 21.74 -24.64 17.13
C THR A 541 20.38 -23.99 17.38
N ASP A 542 20.35 -22.70 17.76
CA ASP A 542 19.07 -21.99 17.94
C ASP A 542 18.30 -21.87 16.62
N MET A 543 19.01 -21.80 15.49
CA MET A 543 18.40 -21.90 14.15
C MET A 543 17.79 -23.28 13.93
N GLY A 544 18.51 -24.36 14.24
CA GLY A 544 17.97 -25.73 14.14
C GLY A 544 16.80 -26.00 15.08
N ASN A 545 16.71 -25.29 16.21
CA ASN A 545 15.54 -25.31 17.08
C ASN A 545 14.35 -24.55 16.45
N ALA A 546 14.59 -23.43 15.77
CA ALA A 546 13.56 -22.73 15.02
C ALA A 546 13.04 -23.59 13.85
N GLU A 547 13.90 -24.34 13.17
CA GLU A 547 13.51 -25.31 12.14
C GLU A 547 12.65 -26.45 12.72
N ARG A 548 13.05 -27.02 13.87
CA ARG A 548 12.24 -28.01 14.61
C ARG A 548 10.86 -27.46 14.98
N TRP A 549 10.81 -26.23 15.46
CA TRP A 549 9.54 -25.59 15.83
C TRP A 549 8.66 -25.38 14.60
N PHE A 550 9.23 -24.92 13.49
CA PHE A 550 8.48 -24.74 12.25
C PHE A 550 7.93 -26.06 11.70
N GLN A 551 8.69 -27.15 11.73
CA GLN A 551 8.20 -28.47 11.30
C GLN A 551 7.05 -28.99 12.18
N ARG A 552 7.05 -28.67 13.48
CA ARG A 552 6.00 -29.10 14.41
C ARG A 552 4.76 -28.20 14.39
N TYR A 553 4.95 -26.88 14.29
CA TYR A 553 3.92 -25.89 14.58
C TYR A 553 3.79 -24.78 13.54
N GLY A 554 4.63 -24.76 12.49
CA GLY A 554 4.64 -23.70 11.46
C GLY A 554 3.34 -23.58 10.66
N ARG A 555 2.47 -24.59 10.76
CA ARG A 555 1.10 -24.55 10.26
C ARG A 555 0.05 -24.14 11.27
N ASP A 556 0.32 -24.30 12.55
CA ASP A 556 -0.59 -23.83 13.59
C ASP A 556 -0.38 -22.35 13.86
N TYR A 557 0.85 -21.83 13.66
CA TYR A 557 1.15 -20.43 13.91
C TYR A 557 1.75 -19.74 12.70
N LEU A 558 1.03 -18.73 12.21
CA LEU A 558 1.41 -17.89 11.09
C LEU A 558 1.67 -16.47 11.56
N TYR A 559 2.45 -15.70 10.81
CA TYR A 559 2.74 -14.30 11.10
C TYR A 559 2.39 -13.40 9.92
N THR A 560 1.80 -12.24 10.20
CA THR A 560 1.60 -11.19 9.19
C THR A 560 2.23 -9.90 9.70
N THR A 561 2.83 -9.12 8.80
CA THR A 561 3.39 -7.80 9.14
C THR A 561 2.32 -6.80 9.57
N ALA A 562 1.07 -6.97 9.12
CA ALA A 562 -0.05 -6.09 9.42
C ALA A 562 -0.73 -6.39 10.77
N LYS A 563 -1.04 -7.67 11.05
CA LYS A 563 -1.84 -8.09 12.22
C LYS A 563 -1.03 -8.78 13.32
N GLY A 564 0.22 -9.19 13.08
CA GLY A 564 1.01 -9.94 14.06
C GLY A 564 0.84 -11.45 13.91
N TRP A 565 0.90 -12.18 15.03
CA TRP A 565 0.78 -13.64 15.04
C TRP A 565 -0.69 -14.09 14.95
N LEU A 566 -0.93 -15.12 14.14
CA LEU A 566 -2.18 -15.85 14.03
C LEU A 566 -1.98 -17.30 14.47
N GLY A 567 -2.97 -17.88 15.14
CA GLY A 567 -2.96 -19.25 15.63
C GLY A 567 -4.18 -20.01 15.13
N TRP A 568 -3.96 -21.25 14.69
CA TRP A 568 -5.02 -22.19 14.35
C TRP A 568 -5.69 -22.70 15.62
N ASP A 569 -6.99 -22.50 15.75
CA ASP A 569 -7.77 -22.90 16.92
C ASP A 569 -8.48 -24.26 16.75
N GLY A 570 -8.20 -24.97 15.66
CA GLY A 570 -8.91 -26.19 15.26
C GLY A 570 -9.90 -25.96 14.12
N ARG A 571 -10.34 -24.71 13.91
CA ARG A 571 -11.38 -24.35 12.94
C ARG A 571 -10.96 -23.21 12.01
N ARG A 572 -10.12 -22.28 12.50
CA ARG A 572 -9.66 -21.10 11.76
C ARG A 572 -8.34 -20.56 12.29
N TYR A 573 -7.75 -19.60 11.56
CA TYR A 573 -6.67 -18.76 12.06
C TYR A 573 -7.21 -17.53 12.79
N ARG A 574 -6.98 -17.47 14.10
CA ARG A 574 -7.34 -16.34 14.96
C ARG A 574 -6.11 -15.48 15.24
N VAL A 575 -6.26 -14.15 15.20
CA VAL A 575 -5.20 -13.23 15.65
C VAL A 575 -4.96 -13.43 17.15
N LEU A 576 -3.72 -13.74 17.53
CA LEU A 576 -3.35 -14.05 18.92
C LEU A 576 -2.92 -12.80 19.69
N ASN A 577 -2.25 -11.87 19.02
CA ASN A 577 -1.91 -10.58 19.60
C ASN A 577 -1.96 -9.47 18.56
N GLN A 578 -2.25 -8.26 19.03
CA GLN A 578 -2.22 -7.06 18.19
C GLN A 578 -0.96 -6.23 18.44
N GLU A 579 -0.24 -6.44 19.54
CA GLU A 579 0.97 -5.67 19.87
C GLU A 579 2.17 -6.08 19.01
N LYS A 580 2.82 -5.08 18.43
CA LYS A 580 3.97 -5.26 17.54
C LYS A 580 5.16 -5.80 18.35
N ASP A 581 5.82 -6.83 17.82
CA ASP A 581 7.07 -7.41 18.34
C ASP A 581 6.99 -8.15 19.69
N VAL A 582 5.76 -8.42 20.18
CA VAL A 582 5.54 -9.33 21.31
C VAL A 582 5.22 -10.73 20.76
N THR A 583 5.75 -11.78 21.37
CA THR A 583 5.39 -13.17 21.03
C THR A 583 4.22 -13.61 21.92
N PRO A 584 3.08 -14.09 21.36
CA PRO A 584 1.93 -14.54 22.15
C PRO A 584 2.26 -15.71 23.07
N ALA A 585 1.47 -15.88 24.13
CA ALA A 585 1.63 -16.97 25.08
C ALA A 585 1.49 -18.35 24.43
N GLU A 586 0.59 -18.49 23.46
CA GLU A 586 0.36 -19.74 22.72
C GLU A 586 1.57 -20.11 21.83
N VAL A 587 2.18 -19.14 21.18
CA VAL A 587 3.42 -19.33 20.40
C VAL A 587 4.57 -19.69 21.34
N MET A 588 4.67 -19.03 22.50
CA MET A 588 5.68 -19.37 23.50
C MET A 588 5.46 -20.77 24.09
N ALA A 589 4.21 -21.17 24.33
CA ALA A 589 3.85 -22.52 24.79
C ALA A 589 4.36 -23.59 23.81
N SER A 590 4.15 -23.42 22.51
CA SER A 590 4.65 -24.36 21.51
C SER A 590 6.17 -24.38 21.39
N VAL A 591 6.87 -23.26 21.67
CA VAL A 591 8.33 -23.26 21.81
C VAL A 591 8.76 -24.12 23.00
N PHE A 592 8.12 -23.98 24.16
CA PHE A 592 8.42 -24.82 25.33
C PHE A 592 8.18 -26.31 25.03
N GLU A 593 7.09 -26.64 24.34
CA GLU A 593 6.80 -28.03 23.95
C GLU A 593 7.84 -28.58 22.96
N MET A 594 8.27 -27.77 21.99
CA MET A 594 9.32 -28.16 21.04
C MET A 594 10.66 -28.41 21.77
N VAL A 595 11.07 -27.53 22.68
CA VAL A 595 12.33 -27.72 23.44
C VAL A 595 12.27 -29.01 24.26
N ARG A 596 11.14 -29.31 24.88
CA ARG A 596 10.93 -30.60 25.58
C ARG A 596 10.94 -31.78 24.63
N ALA A 597 10.44 -31.61 23.40
CA ALA A 597 10.43 -32.65 22.37
C ALA A 597 11.84 -33.11 21.96
N ILE A 598 12.86 -32.27 22.10
CA ILE A 598 14.26 -32.65 21.83
C ILE A 598 14.71 -33.82 22.74
N GLN A 599 14.15 -33.96 23.95
CA GLN A 599 14.42 -35.14 24.78
C GLN A 599 13.78 -36.42 24.20
N ARG A 600 12.62 -36.30 23.52
CA ARG A 600 12.01 -37.43 22.80
C ARG A 600 12.84 -37.80 21.58
N GLU A 601 13.35 -36.83 20.84
CA GLU A 601 14.28 -37.06 19.72
C GLU A 601 15.55 -37.80 20.20
N ALA A 602 16.12 -37.40 21.34
CA ALA A 602 17.26 -38.10 21.95
C ALA A 602 16.93 -39.54 22.36
N ALA A 603 15.75 -39.75 22.96
CA ALA A 603 15.29 -41.08 23.36
C ALA A 603 15.05 -41.97 22.12
N PHE A 604 14.43 -41.42 21.08
CA PHE A 604 14.21 -42.10 19.80
C PHE A 604 15.53 -42.60 19.23
N VAL A 605 16.54 -41.74 19.08
CA VAL A 605 17.86 -42.12 18.58
C VAL A 605 18.47 -43.25 19.42
N ARG A 606 18.46 -43.12 20.75
CA ARG A 606 19.00 -44.17 21.64
C ARG A 606 18.29 -45.51 21.45
N ASP A 607 16.97 -45.48 21.30
CA ASP A 607 16.14 -46.69 21.23
C ASP A 607 16.23 -47.40 19.87
N THR A 608 16.70 -46.72 18.82
CA THR A 608 17.03 -47.38 17.56
C THR A 608 18.26 -48.31 17.64
N GLY A 609 19.05 -48.18 18.71
CA GLY A 609 20.29 -48.94 18.93
C GLY A 609 21.54 -48.23 18.40
N VAL A 610 22.71 -48.82 18.70
CA VAL A 610 24.01 -48.34 18.22
C VAL A 610 24.41 -49.11 16.98
N ASP A 611 24.90 -48.43 15.96
CA ASP A 611 25.61 -49.05 14.84
C ASP A 611 26.84 -49.83 15.32
N HIS A 612 26.73 -51.16 15.42
CA HIS A 612 27.86 -52.04 15.71
C HIS A 612 27.77 -53.38 14.96
N PRO A 613 28.68 -53.66 14.01
CA PRO A 613 28.80 -54.98 13.40
C PRO A 613 29.44 -55.97 14.39
N GLY A 614 28.71 -57.02 14.78
CA GLY A 614 29.31 -58.26 15.31
C GLY A 614 28.99 -58.71 16.75
N MET A 615 27.82 -58.38 17.32
CA MET A 615 27.42 -58.89 18.64
C MET A 615 26.96 -60.37 18.57
N VAL A 616 27.41 -61.21 19.51
CA VAL A 616 26.90 -62.59 19.72
C VAL A 616 25.87 -62.54 20.84
N VAL A 617 24.63 -62.95 20.55
CA VAL A 617 23.50 -62.93 21.49
C VAL A 617 23.16 -64.35 21.92
N ASP A 618 22.92 -64.56 23.21
CA ASP A 618 22.58 -65.87 23.81
C ASP A 618 21.20 -65.88 24.49
N ALA A 619 20.85 -67.00 25.13
CA ALA A 619 19.56 -67.20 25.76
C ALA A 619 19.30 -66.32 26.98
N ASP A 620 20.34 -65.78 27.63
CA ASP A 620 20.22 -64.93 28.82
C ASP A 620 20.29 -63.43 28.49
N SER A 621 20.52 -63.11 27.22
CA SER A 621 20.58 -61.75 26.72
C SER A 621 19.23 -61.02 26.82
N PRO A 622 19.22 -59.69 27.05
CA PRO A 622 18.00 -58.89 27.10
C PRO A 622 17.10 -59.10 25.87
N ILE A 623 15.78 -58.98 26.06
CA ILE A 623 14.78 -59.20 24.99
C ILE A 623 15.09 -58.30 23.78
N ARG A 624 15.39 -57.02 24.00
CA ARG A 624 15.90 -56.09 22.98
C ARG A 624 17.01 -56.67 22.12
N ASP A 625 18.01 -57.29 22.73
CA ASP A 625 19.20 -57.77 22.02
C ASP A 625 18.90 -59.08 21.25
N ARG A 626 18.00 -59.94 21.77
CA ARG A 626 17.51 -61.14 21.06
C ARG A 626 16.57 -60.82 19.90
N ALA A 627 15.67 -59.85 20.07
CA ALA A 627 14.81 -59.33 19.01
C ALA A 627 15.63 -58.66 17.90
N HIS A 628 16.66 -57.90 18.29
CA HIS A 628 17.64 -57.28 17.39
C HIS A 628 18.41 -58.32 16.55
N TRP A 629 18.87 -59.42 17.17
CA TRP A 629 19.55 -60.51 16.46
C TRP A 629 18.65 -61.27 15.48
N ARG A 630 17.39 -61.55 15.85
CA ARG A 630 16.44 -62.25 14.95
C ARG A 630 16.10 -61.42 13.71
N LEU A 631 15.78 -60.13 13.90
CA LEU A 631 15.48 -59.22 12.80
C LEU A 631 16.65 -59.11 11.82
N HIS A 632 17.89 -59.11 12.33
CA HIS A 632 19.11 -59.12 11.53
C HIS A 632 19.30 -60.41 10.71
N GLN A 633 18.86 -61.56 11.21
CA GLN A 633 18.92 -62.82 10.45
C GLN A 633 17.84 -62.92 9.37
N GLU A 634 16.67 -62.33 9.61
CA GLU A 634 15.51 -62.47 8.72
C GLU A 634 15.53 -61.50 7.52
N THR A 635 16.09 -60.30 7.68
CA THR A 635 16.03 -59.26 6.63
C THR A 635 17.33 -59.10 5.83
N GLY A 636 18.47 -59.56 6.35
CA GLY A 636 19.79 -59.39 5.71
C GLY A 636 20.25 -57.93 5.54
N CYS A 637 19.49 -56.96 6.04
CA CYS A 637 19.83 -55.54 5.98
C CYS A 637 20.66 -55.14 7.20
N HIS A 638 21.92 -54.78 6.98
CA HIS A 638 22.59 -53.82 7.84
C HIS A 638 21.90 -52.45 7.64
N GLU A 639 20.93 -52.13 8.49
CA GLU A 639 20.37 -50.78 8.60
C GLU A 639 20.58 -50.32 10.03
N ASP A 640 21.72 -49.64 10.18
CA ASP A 640 22.39 -49.32 11.42
C ASP A 640 21.50 -48.47 12.34
N GLY A 641 21.50 -48.75 13.65
CA GLY A 641 20.80 -47.88 14.59
C GLY A 641 21.27 -46.43 14.46
N MET A 642 20.39 -45.45 14.69
CA MET A 642 20.73 -44.04 14.52
C MET A 642 21.74 -43.53 15.56
N ASP A 643 21.92 -44.23 16.68
CA ASP A 643 22.86 -43.81 17.70
C ASP A 643 24.29 -44.16 17.30
N SER A 644 25.15 -43.16 17.29
CA SER A 644 26.54 -43.29 16.89
C SER A 644 27.46 -42.73 17.97
N VAL A 645 28.65 -43.32 18.11
CA VAL A 645 29.67 -42.78 19.00
C VAL A 645 30.33 -41.58 18.32
N THR A 646 30.15 -40.40 18.89
CA THR A 646 30.59 -39.13 18.30
C THR A 646 31.90 -38.61 18.88
N ASP A 647 32.22 -38.97 20.12
CA ASP A 647 33.42 -38.51 20.84
C ASP A 647 33.78 -39.49 21.97
N TYR A 648 35.01 -39.40 22.48
CA TYR A 648 35.48 -40.13 23.66
C TYR A 648 36.01 -39.12 24.70
N LYS A 649 35.24 -38.86 25.75
CA LYS A 649 35.66 -37.95 26.83
C LYS A 649 35.97 -38.72 28.10
N GLY A 650 37.22 -38.63 28.56
CA GLY A 650 37.67 -39.29 29.79
C GLY A 650 37.56 -40.82 29.74
N GLY A 651 37.69 -41.43 28.56
CA GLY A 651 37.59 -42.88 28.36
C GLY A 651 36.16 -43.43 28.23
N LYS A 652 35.12 -42.58 28.24
CA LYS A 652 33.73 -42.97 27.98
C LYS A 652 33.29 -42.52 26.58
N ALA A 653 32.70 -43.44 25.84
CA ALA A 653 32.04 -43.16 24.56
C ALA A 653 30.88 -42.19 24.80
N VAL A 654 30.79 -41.14 23.99
CA VAL A 654 29.70 -40.18 23.99
C VAL A 654 28.81 -40.45 22.79
N GLN A 655 27.57 -40.86 23.06
CA GLN A 655 26.58 -41.18 22.05
C GLN A 655 25.91 -39.92 21.47
N LEU A 656 25.40 -40.03 20.24
CA LEU A 656 24.66 -38.95 19.58
C LEU A 656 23.41 -38.60 20.38
N SER A 657 22.70 -39.61 20.90
CA SER A 657 21.55 -39.43 21.79
C SER A 657 21.88 -38.58 23.02
N ASP A 658 23.04 -38.79 23.65
CA ASP A 658 23.51 -37.97 24.78
C ASP A 658 23.77 -36.52 24.39
N LEU A 659 24.31 -36.27 23.19
CA LEU A 659 24.52 -34.92 22.68
C LEU A 659 23.20 -34.19 22.43
N ILE A 660 22.22 -34.86 21.80
CA ILE A 660 20.89 -34.30 21.56
C ILE A 660 20.20 -34.03 22.90
N GLY A 661 20.25 -34.96 23.84
CA GLY A 661 19.68 -34.79 25.18
C GLY A 661 20.32 -33.64 25.96
N ARG A 662 21.65 -33.50 25.91
CA ARG A 662 22.35 -32.34 26.51
C ARG A 662 21.95 -31.03 25.83
N TRP A 663 21.80 -31.01 24.50
CA TRP A 663 21.36 -29.84 23.76
C TRP A 663 19.95 -29.42 24.16
N GLY A 664 19.00 -30.36 24.23
CA GLY A 664 17.63 -30.07 24.65
C GLY A 664 17.57 -29.43 26.05
N ARG A 665 18.32 -29.96 27.02
CA ARG A 665 18.41 -29.35 28.36
C ARG A 665 19.05 -27.96 28.35
N ALA A 666 20.08 -27.75 27.54
CA ALA A 666 20.69 -26.44 27.38
C ALA A 666 19.74 -25.42 26.72
N SER A 667 18.83 -25.88 25.86
CA SER A 667 17.82 -25.06 25.19
C SER A 667 16.66 -24.64 26.10
N GLU A 668 16.55 -25.17 27.32
CA GLU A 668 15.57 -24.72 28.33
C GLU A 668 15.94 -23.36 28.97
N ALA A 669 17.13 -22.84 28.70
CA ALA A 669 17.56 -21.54 29.19
C ALA A 669 16.72 -20.40 28.56
N SER A 670 16.25 -19.46 29.38
CA SER A 670 15.33 -18.38 28.95
C SER A 670 15.81 -17.58 27.73
N GLY A 671 17.11 -17.31 27.64
CA GLY A 671 17.71 -16.58 26.51
C GLY A 671 17.60 -17.29 25.16
N ARG A 672 17.52 -18.63 25.14
CA ARG A 672 17.35 -19.42 23.91
C ARG A 672 15.88 -19.59 23.53
N ILE A 673 15.01 -19.68 24.52
CA ILE A 673 13.57 -19.84 24.29
C ILE A 673 12.99 -18.61 23.58
N GLY A 674 13.37 -17.40 24.01
CA GLY A 674 12.85 -16.16 23.42
C GLY A 674 13.30 -15.88 21.98
N CYS A 675 14.39 -16.50 21.50
CA CYS A 675 14.88 -16.25 20.15
C CYS A 675 14.25 -17.18 19.09
N ILE A 676 13.79 -18.37 19.48
CA ILE A 676 13.27 -19.41 18.56
C ILE A 676 12.08 -18.91 17.75
N ALA A 677 11.05 -18.35 18.40
CA ALA A 677 9.87 -17.83 17.69
C ALA A 677 10.22 -16.68 16.74
N ASN A 678 11.17 -15.81 17.14
CA ASN A 678 11.64 -14.70 16.31
C ASN A 678 12.43 -15.15 15.09
N LEU A 679 13.24 -16.20 15.22
CA LEU A 679 13.93 -16.83 14.09
C LEU A 679 12.94 -17.52 13.16
N ALA A 680 11.99 -18.27 13.73
CA ALA A 680 11.00 -19.04 12.98
C ALA A 680 10.01 -18.15 12.21
N LYS A 681 9.73 -16.94 12.73
CA LYS A 681 8.88 -15.90 12.13
C LYS A 681 9.11 -15.73 10.63
N ARG A 682 10.35 -15.85 10.15
CA ARG A 682 10.69 -15.70 8.72
C ARG A 682 10.04 -16.78 7.84
N TRP A 683 9.84 -18.00 8.34
CA TRP A 683 9.25 -19.10 7.58
C TRP A 683 7.73 -19.18 7.67
N CYS A 684 7.15 -18.65 8.75
CA CYS A 684 5.69 -18.59 8.92
C CYS A 684 5.10 -17.22 8.56
N THR A 685 5.89 -16.30 7.99
CA THR A 685 5.36 -15.02 7.49
C THR A 685 4.56 -15.23 6.21
N VAL A 686 3.30 -14.83 6.23
CA VAL A 686 2.37 -14.84 5.09
C VAL A 686 1.76 -13.45 4.90
N GLU A 687 1.34 -13.15 3.68
CA GLU A 687 0.62 -11.91 3.42
C GLU A 687 -0.84 -11.99 3.90
N LEU A 688 -1.38 -10.88 4.40
CA LEU A 688 -2.79 -10.84 4.84
C LEU A 688 -3.76 -11.15 3.70
N SER A 689 -3.37 -10.87 2.45
CA SER A 689 -4.12 -11.14 1.22
C SER A 689 -4.32 -12.63 0.93
N GLN A 690 -3.56 -13.52 1.59
CA GLN A 690 -3.68 -14.97 1.40
C GLN A 690 -4.82 -15.60 2.23
N PHE A 691 -5.35 -14.86 3.21
CA PHE A 691 -6.46 -15.32 4.04
C PHE A 691 -7.82 -15.00 3.41
N ASP A 692 -8.80 -15.88 3.64
CA ASP A 692 -10.19 -15.71 3.20
C ASP A 692 -10.34 -15.45 1.68
N THR A 693 -9.45 -16.04 0.87
CA THR A 693 -9.34 -15.77 -0.57
C THR A 693 -10.45 -16.37 -1.42
N ASN A 694 -11.05 -17.48 -0.98
CA ASN A 694 -12.12 -18.14 -1.72
C ASN A 694 -13.49 -17.53 -1.35
N PRO A 695 -14.15 -16.80 -2.27
CA PRO A 695 -15.43 -16.16 -1.97
C PRO A 695 -16.58 -17.15 -1.78
N MET A 696 -16.44 -18.40 -2.23
CA MET A 696 -17.48 -19.44 -2.22
C MET A 696 -17.26 -20.48 -1.11
N VAL A 697 -16.51 -20.12 -0.07
CA VAL A 697 -16.25 -20.99 1.10
C VAL A 697 -16.72 -20.30 2.37
N LEU A 698 -17.50 -20.95 3.22
CA LEU A 698 -17.98 -20.43 4.49
C LEU A 698 -17.61 -21.37 5.64
N ASN A 699 -16.92 -20.86 6.65
CA ASN A 699 -16.48 -21.67 7.78
C ASN A 699 -17.54 -21.73 8.89
N CYS A 700 -18.01 -22.93 9.23
CA CYS A 700 -19.02 -23.18 10.26
C CYS A 700 -18.44 -23.80 11.53
N LEU A 701 -19.19 -23.98 12.61
CA LEU A 701 -18.63 -24.59 13.84
C LEU A 701 -18.30 -26.10 13.69
N ASN A 702 -18.98 -26.79 12.78
CA ASN A 702 -18.86 -28.24 12.52
C ASN A 702 -18.10 -28.60 11.23
N GLY A 703 -17.64 -27.62 10.45
CA GLY A 703 -16.91 -27.84 9.21
C GLY A 703 -16.93 -26.63 8.29
N THR A 704 -16.38 -26.78 7.10
CA THR A 704 -16.29 -25.76 6.07
C THR A 704 -17.28 -26.06 4.95
N LEU A 705 -18.19 -25.14 4.64
CA LEU A 705 -19.09 -25.24 3.49
C LEU A 705 -18.39 -24.76 2.22
N HIS A 706 -18.41 -25.61 1.19
CA HIS A 706 -17.94 -25.29 -0.16
C HIS A 706 -19.14 -25.18 -1.09
N PHE A 707 -19.35 -24.00 -1.66
CA PHE A 707 -20.41 -23.76 -2.64
C PHE A 707 -19.85 -23.89 -4.06
N ASN A 708 -20.44 -24.79 -4.85
CA ASN A 708 -20.03 -25.02 -6.24
C ASN A 708 -21.09 -24.44 -7.18
N ARG A 709 -20.70 -23.44 -7.97
CA ARG A 709 -21.53 -22.99 -9.11
C ARG A 709 -21.50 -24.09 -10.16
N GLY A 710 -22.65 -24.71 -10.43
CA GLY A 710 -22.76 -25.70 -11.51
C GLY A 710 -22.26 -25.13 -12.84
N TRP A 711 -21.77 -26.00 -13.72
CA TRP A 711 -21.45 -25.63 -15.09
C TRP A 711 -22.69 -25.80 -15.97
N ASP A 712 -22.94 -24.84 -16.87
CA ASP A 712 -23.91 -24.88 -17.98
C ASP A 712 -25.15 -25.80 -17.77
N GLY A 713 -26.13 -25.32 -16.99
CA GLY A 713 -27.39 -26.00 -16.73
C GLY A 713 -27.44 -26.88 -15.47
N GLU A 714 -26.32 -27.08 -14.78
CA GLU A 714 -26.29 -27.72 -13.46
C GLU A 714 -26.67 -26.75 -12.34
N ARG A 715 -27.46 -27.24 -11.36
CA ARG A 715 -27.83 -26.45 -10.17
C ARG A 715 -26.63 -26.26 -9.24
N GLY A 716 -26.61 -25.14 -8.53
CA GLY A 716 -25.71 -24.88 -7.43
C GLY A 716 -25.78 -25.98 -6.38
N SER A 717 -24.63 -26.32 -5.81
CA SER A 717 -24.54 -27.31 -4.74
C SER A 717 -23.68 -26.81 -3.58
N VAL A 718 -23.89 -27.42 -2.41
CA VAL A 718 -23.12 -27.16 -1.20
C VAL A 718 -22.62 -28.48 -0.61
N GLU A 719 -21.36 -28.48 -0.16
CA GLU A 719 -20.73 -29.62 0.49
C GLU A 719 -20.12 -29.19 1.81
N LEU A 720 -20.43 -29.88 2.91
CA LEU A 720 -19.79 -29.69 4.20
C LEU A 720 -18.56 -30.60 4.31
N ARG A 721 -17.38 -29.99 4.46
CA ARG A 721 -16.10 -30.70 4.62
C ARG A 721 -15.53 -30.48 6.02
N PRO A 722 -14.66 -31.37 6.53
CA PRO A 722 -13.90 -31.10 7.75
C PRO A 722 -13.04 -29.85 7.61
N HIS A 723 -12.81 -29.14 8.72
CA HIS A 723 -11.93 -27.96 8.73
C HIS A 723 -10.53 -28.28 8.22
N ASN A 724 -10.04 -27.43 7.31
CA ASN A 724 -8.70 -27.56 6.78
C ASN A 724 -7.91 -26.24 6.96
N ARG A 725 -6.70 -26.37 7.52
CA ARG A 725 -5.74 -25.24 7.65
C ARG A 725 -5.40 -24.64 6.29
N ALA A 726 -5.37 -25.46 5.24
CA ALA A 726 -5.05 -25.01 3.89
C ALA A 726 -6.09 -24.03 3.32
N ASP A 727 -7.31 -23.99 3.88
CA ASP A 727 -8.34 -23.04 3.44
C ASP A 727 -8.04 -21.60 3.90
N MET A 728 -7.10 -21.42 4.85
CA MET A 728 -6.62 -20.10 5.31
C MET A 728 -7.76 -19.16 5.74
N LEU A 729 -8.78 -19.70 6.42
CA LEU A 729 -9.96 -18.95 6.87
C LEU A 729 -9.70 -18.27 8.22
N THR A 730 -10.14 -17.03 8.39
CA THR A 730 -10.05 -16.28 9.67
C THR A 730 -11.41 -16.06 10.32
N LYS A 731 -12.48 -16.30 9.57
CA LYS A 731 -13.87 -16.09 10.00
C LYS A 731 -14.54 -17.41 10.37
N LEU A 732 -15.64 -17.32 11.12
CA LEU A 732 -16.39 -18.46 11.64
C LEU A 732 -17.84 -18.05 11.89
N THR A 733 -18.80 -18.90 11.57
CA THR A 733 -20.20 -18.72 11.99
C THR A 733 -20.36 -18.92 13.50
N ALA A 734 -21.50 -18.48 14.05
CA ALA A 734 -21.81 -18.68 15.47
C ALA A 734 -22.51 -20.02 15.77
N CYS A 735 -22.79 -20.83 14.74
CA CYS A 735 -23.57 -22.07 14.84
C CYS A 735 -23.07 -23.14 13.87
N ASP A 736 -23.43 -24.39 14.15
CA ASP A 736 -23.24 -25.51 13.22
C ASP A 736 -24.14 -25.33 11.99
N TYR A 737 -23.69 -25.84 10.84
CA TYR A 737 -24.57 -26.01 9.68
C TYR A 737 -25.30 -27.36 9.78
N ASP A 738 -26.63 -27.30 9.81
CA ASP A 738 -27.52 -28.43 9.73
C ASP A 738 -28.68 -28.06 8.79
N PRO A 739 -28.79 -28.71 7.60
CA PRO A 739 -29.84 -28.38 6.63
C PRO A 739 -31.26 -28.67 7.16
N ASP A 740 -31.39 -29.55 8.16
CA ASP A 740 -32.68 -30.00 8.71
C ASP A 740 -33.02 -29.32 10.05
N ALA A 741 -32.24 -28.31 10.47
CA ALA A 741 -32.44 -27.62 11.75
C ALA A 741 -33.79 -26.90 11.86
N GLU A 742 -34.39 -26.93 13.05
CA GLU A 742 -35.65 -26.25 13.36
C GLU A 742 -35.54 -24.73 13.17
N ARG A 743 -36.56 -24.15 12.51
CA ARG A 743 -36.68 -22.70 12.24
C ARG A 743 -38.12 -22.19 12.33
N GLY A 744 -38.92 -22.80 13.20
CA GLY A 744 -40.36 -22.54 13.26
C GLY A 744 -40.72 -21.13 13.71
N GLU A 745 -39.99 -20.57 14.68
CA GLU A 745 -40.19 -19.18 15.10
C GLU A 745 -39.66 -18.19 14.05
N TRP A 746 -38.53 -18.51 13.41
CA TRP A 746 -37.98 -17.76 12.29
C TRP A 746 -38.96 -17.65 11.13
N ASP A 747 -39.52 -18.77 10.66
CA ASP A 747 -40.44 -18.77 9.50
C ASP A 747 -41.71 -17.95 9.79
N LYS A 748 -42.28 -18.06 11.01
CA LYS A 748 -43.42 -17.22 11.44
C LYS A 748 -43.06 -15.75 11.47
N PHE A 749 -41.89 -15.41 12.01
CA PHE A 749 -41.41 -14.05 12.09
C PHE A 749 -41.18 -13.44 10.71
N VAL A 750 -40.51 -14.16 9.79
CA VAL A 750 -40.25 -13.69 8.42
C VAL A 750 -41.56 -13.53 7.65
N LEU A 751 -42.52 -14.44 7.82
CA LEU A 751 -43.85 -14.33 7.20
C LEU A 751 -44.59 -13.07 7.64
N TRP A 752 -44.56 -12.76 8.94
CA TRP A 752 -45.15 -11.53 9.48
C TRP A 752 -44.40 -10.28 9.01
N ALA A 753 -43.07 -10.27 9.13
CA ALA A 753 -42.26 -9.09 8.86
C ALA A 753 -42.26 -8.71 7.36
N GLN A 754 -42.40 -9.71 6.49
CA GLN A 754 -42.47 -9.54 5.04
C GLN A 754 -43.58 -10.41 4.44
N PRO A 755 -44.84 -9.96 4.39
CA PRO A 755 -45.98 -10.77 3.97
C PRO A 755 -46.03 -11.06 2.46
N LYS A 756 -45.32 -10.30 1.63
CA LYS A 756 -45.23 -10.54 0.17
C LYS A 756 -44.22 -11.64 -0.15
N GLY A 757 -44.67 -12.71 -0.81
CA GLY A 757 -43.86 -13.89 -1.12
C GLY A 757 -42.63 -13.60 -1.98
N GLU A 758 -42.79 -12.78 -3.03
CA GLU A 758 -41.68 -12.40 -3.93
C GLU A 758 -40.58 -11.66 -3.19
N ARG A 759 -40.94 -10.69 -2.33
CA ARG A 759 -39.99 -9.95 -1.50
C ARG A 759 -39.28 -10.83 -0.47
N ARG A 760 -39.98 -11.83 0.10
CA ARG A 760 -39.34 -12.84 0.97
C ARG A 760 -38.30 -13.66 0.22
N ARG A 761 -38.62 -14.14 -1.00
CA ARG A 761 -37.66 -14.87 -1.84
C ARG A 761 -36.45 -14.00 -2.17
N TYR A 762 -36.67 -12.75 -2.58
CA TYR A 762 -35.59 -11.80 -2.86
C TYR A 762 -34.70 -11.53 -1.63
N LEU A 763 -35.28 -11.34 -0.44
CA LEU A 763 -34.53 -11.20 0.80
C LEU A 763 -33.77 -12.48 1.18
N LYS A 764 -34.34 -13.66 0.90
CA LYS A 764 -33.67 -14.94 1.09
C LYS A 764 -32.44 -15.06 0.18
N GLN A 765 -32.59 -14.72 -1.10
CA GLN A 765 -31.48 -14.63 -2.05
C GLN A 765 -30.42 -13.62 -1.58
N TRP A 766 -30.84 -12.45 -1.08
CA TRP A 766 -29.93 -11.43 -0.56
C TRP A 766 -29.13 -11.95 0.63
N MET A 767 -29.80 -12.56 1.60
CA MET A 767 -29.11 -13.12 2.77
C MET A 767 -28.22 -14.32 2.40
N GLY A 768 -28.61 -15.11 1.41
CA GLY A 768 -27.75 -16.15 0.84
C GLY A 768 -26.52 -15.60 0.14
N TYR A 769 -26.66 -14.56 -0.68
CA TYR A 769 -25.54 -13.87 -1.32
C TYR A 769 -24.57 -13.25 -0.29
N ASN A 770 -25.08 -12.82 0.87
CA ASN A 770 -24.26 -12.38 2.01
C ASN A 770 -23.45 -13.51 2.68
N LEU A 771 -23.68 -14.78 2.34
CA LEU A 771 -22.80 -15.87 2.74
C LEU A 771 -21.53 -15.95 1.88
N THR A 772 -21.41 -15.22 0.79
CA THR A 772 -20.24 -15.26 -0.11
C THR A 772 -19.36 -14.01 0.01
N GLY A 773 -18.12 -14.10 -0.46
CA GLY A 773 -17.26 -12.94 -0.73
C GLY A 773 -17.44 -12.34 -2.14
N ASP A 774 -18.43 -12.81 -2.90
CA ASP A 774 -18.68 -12.35 -4.26
C ASP A 774 -19.33 -10.97 -4.26
N ILE A 775 -18.88 -10.07 -5.13
CA ILE A 775 -19.37 -8.69 -5.27
C ILE A 775 -19.85 -8.38 -6.70
N GLY A 776 -19.97 -9.40 -7.56
CA GLY A 776 -20.26 -9.26 -8.99
C GLY A 776 -21.56 -8.53 -9.29
N GLU A 777 -22.55 -8.61 -8.39
CA GLU A 777 -23.84 -7.91 -8.51
C GLU A 777 -23.71 -6.40 -8.32
N GLN A 778 -22.67 -5.94 -7.61
CA GLN A 778 -22.40 -4.53 -7.30
C GLN A 778 -23.57 -3.77 -6.63
N ILE A 779 -24.51 -4.45 -5.99
CA ILE A 779 -25.67 -3.82 -5.33
C ILE A 779 -25.50 -3.70 -3.81
N PHE A 780 -26.23 -2.76 -3.20
CA PHE A 780 -26.40 -2.62 -1.76
C PHE A 780 -27.87 -2.32 -1.44
N HIS A 781 -28.31 -2.72 -0.24
CA HIS A 781 -29.70 -2.60 0.18
C HIS A 781 -29.92 -1.38 1.06
N ILE A 782 -31.02 -0.67 0.82
CA ILE A 782 -31.62 0.26 1.77
C ILE A 782 -32.92 -0.37 2.26
N TRP A 783 -32.98 -0.71 3.54
CA TRP A 783 -34.18 -1.22 4.18
C TRP A 783 -34.92 -0.04 4.78
N TRP A 784 -35.94 0.40 4.05
CA TRP A 784 -36.75 1.53 4.45
C TRP A 784 -38.05 1.07 5.09
N GLY A 785 -38.53 1.84 6.05
CA GLY A 785 -39.94 1.79 6.40
C GLY A 785 -40.29 2.82 7.47
N PRO A 786 -41.50 3.38 7.38
CA PRO A 786 -41.83 4.69 7.93
C PRO A 786 -42.01 4.72 9.46
N THR A 787 -42.23 3.55 10.08
CA THR A 787 -42.48 3.43 11.52
C THR A 787 -41.43 2.54 12.17
N ALA A 788 -41.20 2.70 13.48
CA ALA A 788 -40.42 1.73 14.25
C ALA A 788 -41.20 0.40 14.42
N ALA A 789 -40.54 -0.66 14.90
CA ALA A 789 -41.16 -1.96 15.25
C ALA A 789 -41.78 -2.75 14.07
N ASN A 790 -41.09 -2.75 12.94
CA ASN A 790 -41.44 -3.49 11.71
C ASN A 790 -40.62 -4.77 11.48
N GLY A 791 -39.70 -5.11 12.40
CA GLY A 791 -38.87 -6.31 12.30
C GLY A 791 -37.54 -6.16 11.53
N LYS A 792 -37.26 -5.00 10.90
CA LYS A 792 -36.01 -4.74 10.14
C LYS A 792 -34.74 -5.17 10.87
N SER A 793 -34.51 -4.56 12.04
CA SER A 793 -33.31 -4.78 12.84
C SER A 793 -33.29 -6.17 13.44
N THR A 794 -34.44 -6.73 13.82
CA THR A 794 -34.55 -8.10 14.36
C THR A 794 -34.15 -9.14 13.32
N PHE A 795 -34.62 -9.00 12.08
CA PHE A 795 -34.25 -9.88 10.97
C PHE A 795 -32.75 -9.77 10.64
N GLY A 796 -32.25 -8.55 10.45
CA GLY A 796 -30.84 -8.32 10.12
C GLY A 796 -29.90 -8.79 11.23
N ASN A 797 -30.22 -8.51 12.49
CA ASN A 797 -29.44 -8.99 13.63
C ASN A 797 -29.43 -10.52 13.72
N ALA A 798 -30.58 -11.19 13.57
CA ALA A 798 -30.64 -12.65 13.67
C ALA A 798 -29.79 -13.34 12.59
N CYS A 799 -29.86 -12.88 11.33
CA CYS A 799 -28.99 -13.40 10.27
C CYS A 799 -27.51 -13.09 10.52
N ARG A 800 -27.18 -11.85 10.91
CA ARG A 800 -25.79 -11.44 11.21
C ARG A 800 -25.20 -12.29 12.34
N ASP A 801 -25.97 -12.49 13.40
CA ASP A 801 -25.55 -13.24 14.57
C ASP A 801 -25.40 -14.73 14.25
N ALA A 802 -26.25 -15.30 13.37
CA ALA A 802 -26.10 -16.68 12.90
C ALA A 802 -24.78 -16.90 12.13
N ILE A 803 -24.40 -15.96 11.26
CA ILE A 803 -23.15 -16.04 10.46
C ILE A 803 -21.90 -15.56 11.21
N GLY A 804 -22.02 -15.15 12.48
CA GLY A 804 -20.89 -14.84 13.36
C GLY A 804 -19.95 -13.76 12.81
N ASP A 805 -18.65 -14.07 12.73
CA ASP A 805 -17.60 -13.10 12.39
C ASP A 805 -17.64 -12.62 10.92
N TYR A 806 -18.48 -13.24 10.09
CA TYR A 806 -18.79 -12.79 8.73
C TYR A 806 -19.77 -11.62 8.69
N GLY A 807 -20.45 -11.32 9.80
CA GLY A 807 -21.35 -10.19 9.93
C GLY A 807 -20.79 -9.10 10.85
N ASP A 808 -20.94 -7.83 10.49
CA ASP A 808 -20.49 -6.70 11.34
C ASP A 808 -21.42 -5.48 11.23
N ILE A 809 -21.26 -4.54 12.17
CA ILE A 809 -21.94 -3.25 12.21
C ILE A 809 -20.91 -2.14 12.07
N ILE A 810 -21.26 -1.11 11.29
CA ILE A 810 -20.46 0.11 11.18
C ILE A 810 -21.30 1.35 11.40
N ASN A 811 -20.64 2.37 11.94
CA ASN A 811 -21.20 3.70 12.10
C ASN A 811 -21.49 4.29 10.72
N VAL A 812 -22.72 4.76 10.53
CA VAL A 812 -23.22 5.24 9.24
C VAL A 812 -22.39 6.41 8.72
N GLU A 813 -21.82 7.22 9.62
CA GLU A 813 -20.91 8.34 9.35
C GLU A 813 -19.72 7.95 8.47
N THR A 814 -19.29 6.68 8.52
CA THR A 814 -18.23 6.16 7.64
C THR A 814 -18.59 6.34 6.17
N PHE A 815 -19.88 6.19 5.83
CA PHE A 815 -20.42 6.28 4.47
C PHE A 815 -21.05 7.64 4.15
N LEU A 816 -21.00 8.62 5.07
CA LEU A 816 -21.55 9.95 4.83
C LEU A 816 -20.46 10.93 4.33
N ASP A 817 -20.89 11.94 3.58
CA ASP A 817 -20.04 13.05 3.16
C ASP A 817 -19.95 14.09 4.29
N GLU A 818 -18.82 14.09 5.01
CA GLU A 818 -18.52 15.03 6.09
C GLU A 818 -18.15 16.44 5.58
N GLY A 819 -18.15 16.70 4.27
CA GLY A 819 -17.89 18.02 3.68
C GLY A 819 -16.42 18.50 3.77
N GLY A 820 -15.54 17.73 4.42
CA GLY A 820 -14.11 17.94 4.50
C GLY A 820 -13.33 16.95 3.64
N LYS A 821 -12.29 17.41 2.92
CA LYS A 821 -11.32 16.49 2.30
C LYS A 821 -10.56 15.77 3.42
N LYS A 822 -10.95 14.52 3.76
CA LYS A 822 -10.11 13.64 4.60
C LYS A 822 -8.72 13.59 3.95
N ARG A 823 -7.69 13.91 4.74
CA ARG A 823 -6.30 13.84 4.25
C ARG A 823 -5.99 12.38 3.91
N GLY A 824 -5.30 12.12 2.80
CA GLY A 824 -4.99 10.75 2.36
C GLY A 824 -4.11 9.96 3.32
N ASP A 825 -3.51 10.64 4.31
CA ASP A 825 -2.73 10.06 5.40
C ASP A 825 -3.56 9.78 6.67
N ALA A 826 -4.86 10.07 6.71
CA ALA A 826 -5.66 9.89 7.92
C ALA A 826 -5.83 8.39 8.30
N ALA A 827 -5.89 8.11 9.60
CA ALA A 827 -6.20 6.75 10.07
C ALA A 827 -7.68 6.41 9.86
N THR A 828 -7.97 5.15 9.55
CA THR A 828 -9.31 4.65 9.24
C THR A 828 -9.67 3.44 10.11
N PRO A 829 -9.68 3.58 11.45
CA PRO A 829 -9.86 2.46 12.37
C PRO A 829 -11.17 1.68 12.15
N ASP A 830 -12.24 2.36 11.72
CA ASP A 830 -13.53 1.71 11.42
C ASP A 830 -13.46 0.72 10.26
N LEU A 831 -12.55 0.94 9.30
CA LEU A 831 -12.40 0.10 8.12
C LEU A 831 -11.40 -1.05 8.33
N VAL A 832 -10.49 -0.93 9.30
CA VAL A 832 -9.45 -1.94 9.59
C VAL A 832 -10.04 -3.28 10.06
N ARG A 833 -11.25 -3.26 10.64
CA ARG A 833 -11.94 -4.48 11.13
C ARG A 833 -12.72 -5.25 10.05
N LEU A 834 -12.97 -4.62 8.90
CA LEU A 834 -13.81 -5.16 7.83
C LEU A 834 -13.21 -6.27 6.93
N PRO A 835 -11.89 -6.56 6.91
CA PRO A 835 -11.38 -7.73 6.18
C PRO A 835 -12.12 -9.02 6.54
N GLY A 836 -12.61 -9.73 5.51
CA GLY A 836 -13.35 -10.99 5.62
C GLY A 836 -14.84 -10.85 6.00
N VAL A 837 -15.34 -9.65 6.33
CA VAL A 837 -16.77 -9.42 6.58
C VAL A 837 -17.53 -9.54 5.25
N ARG A 838 -18.69 -10.19 5.28
CA ARG A 838 -19.56 -10.44 4.12
C ARG A 838 -20.90 -9.72 4.22
N PHE A 839 -21.45 -9.56 5.42
CA PHE A 839 -22.66 -8.80 5.67
C PHE A 839 -22.37 -7.60 6.57
N LEU A 840 -22.46 -6.39 6.02
CA LEU A 840 -22.20 -5.15 6.76
C LEU A 840 -23.49 -4.37 6.93
N THR A 841 -23.79 -4.00 8.17
CA THR A 841 -25.02 -3.26 8.50
C THR A 841 -24.68 -1.90 9.11
N SER A 842 -25.53 -0.90 8.85
CA SER A 842 -25.45 0.41 9.53
C SER A 842 -26.85 0.90 9.90
N GLY A 843 -26.91 1.67 10.99
CA GLY A 843 -28.15 2.22 11.53
C GLY A 843 -28.63 3.49 10.84
N GLU A 844 -29.51 4.21 11.54
CA GLU A 844 -30.20 5.39 11.03
C GLU A 844 -29.25 6.51 10.62
N VAL A 845 -29.60 7.16 9.50
CA VAL A 845 -28.88 8.31 8.97
C VAL A 845 -29.39 9.60 9.64
N PRO A 846 -28.52 10.56 10.01
CA PRO A 846 -28.97 11.87 10.44
C PRO A 846 -29.81 12.58 9.37
N VAL A 847 -30.86 13.29 9.79
CA VAL A 847 -31.76 14.03 8.90
C VAL A 847 -30.95 14.95 7.97
N GLY A 848 -31.19 14.83 6.66
CA GLY A 848 -30.53 15.62 5.64
C GLY A 848 -29.06 15.26 5.35
N ALA A 849 -28.54 14.16 5.92
CA ALA A 849 -27.18 13.73 5.61
C ALA A 849 -27.05 13.21 4.17
N LYS A 850 -25.84 13.37 3.64
CA LYS A 850 -25.50 13.04 2.26
C LYS A 850 -24.57 11.85 2.22
N VAL A 851 -24.82 10.92 1.31
CA VAL A 851 -23.98 9.74 1.18
C VAL A 851 -22.73 10.04 0.35
N ASN A 852 -21.60 9.44 0.72
CA ASN A 852 -20.33 9.53 0.01
C ASN A 852 -20.33 8.59 -1.20
N GLU A 853 -20.73 9.10 -2.37
CA GLU A 853 -20.82 8.33 -3.61
C GLU A 853 -19.49 7.68 -4.02
N ALA A 854 -18.35 8.35 -3.81
CA ALA A 854 -17.05 7.80 -4.16
C ALA A 854 -16.68 6.58 -3.31
N LEU A 855 -16.96 6.65 -2.00
CA LEU A 855 -16.72 5.51 -1.12
C LEU A 855 -17.69 4.36 -1.42
N ILE A 856 -18.97 4.63 -1.69
CA ILE A 856 -19.94 3.60 -2.12
C ILE A 856 -19.43 2.88 -3.37
N ASN A 857 -19.02 3.65 -4.39
CA ASN A 857 -18.54 3.07 -5.63
C ASN A 857 -17.30 2.19 -5.41
N THR A 858 -16.43 2.58 -4.48
CA THR A 858 -15.25 1.78 -4.08
C THR A 858 -15.68 0.47 -3.40
N VAL A 859 -16.57 0.54 -2.41
CA VAL A 859 -16.95 -0.65 -1.62
C VAL A 859 -17.85 -1.63 -2.39
N THR A 860 -18.69 -1.12 -3.29
CA THR A 860 -19.55 -1.95 -4.16
C THR A 860 -18.83 -2.41 -5.42
N GLY A 861 -17.78 -1.70 -5.85
CA GLY A 861 -16.97 -2.04 -7.03
C GLY A 861 -15.86 -3.04 -6.76
N GLY A 862 -15.47 -3.23 -5.49
CA GLY A 862 -14.37 -4.13 -5.11
C GLY A 862 -12.98 -3.55 -5.26
N ASP A 863 -12.87 -2.23 -5.45
CA ASP A 863 -11.59 -1.57 -5.61
C ASP A 863 -10.81 -1.61 -4.29
N GLY A 864 -9.54 -2.01 -4.37
CA GLY A 864 -8.68 -2.08 -3.20
C GLY A 864 -8.41 -0.68 -2.62
N MET A 865 -8.69 -0.51 -1.34
CA MET A 865 -8.50 0.74 -0.60
C MET A 865 -7.37 0.62 0.42
N ASN A 866 -6.65 1.72 0.65
CA ASN A 866 -5.62 1.75 1.69
C ASN A 866 -6.26 2.13 3.03
N VAL A 867 -6.07 1.27 4.02
CA VAL A 867 -6.56 1.49 5.39
C VAL A 867 -5.39 1.41 6.36
N ARG A 868 -5.49 2.15 7.47
CA ARG A 868 -4.53 2.03 8.56
C ARG A 868 -5.20 2.19 9.91
N ASP A 869 -4.68 1.45 10.86
CA ASP A 869 -5.00 1.61 12.27
C ASP A 869 -4.17 2.75 12.88
N ASN A 870 -4.58 3.22 14.04
CA ASN A 870 -3.81 4.20 14.80
C ASN A 870 -2.39 3.66 15.09
N PHE A 871 -1.38 4.47 14.80
CA PHE A 871 0.05 4.16 15.01
C PHE A 871 0.58 2.95 14.20
N ARG A 872 -0.11 2.52 13.13
CA ARG A 872 0.35 1.46 12.22
C ARG A 872 0.60 1.96 10.78
N SER A 873 1.29 1.13 10.00
CA SER A 873 1.46 1.31 8.56
C SER A 873 0.16 1.02 7.80
N PHE A 874 0.01 1.63 6.63
CA PHE A 874 -1.09 1.31 5.70
C PHE A 874 -0.99 -0.14 5.20
N PHE A 875 -2.15 -0.76 5.01
CA PHE A 875 -2.27 -1.98 4.23
C PHE A 875 -3.46 -1.86 3.25
N ARG A 876 -3.38 -2.60 2.15
CA ARG A 876 -4.43 -2.63 1.14
C ARG A 876 -5.52 -3.61 1.56
N PHE A 877 -6.76 -3.16 1.52
CA PHE A 877 -7.97 -3.90 1.87
C PHE A 877 -8.90 -3.93 0.66
N PHE A 878 -9.42 -5.10 0.31
CA PHE A 878 -10.43 -5.27 -0.74
C PHE A 878 -11.79 -5.55 -0.08
N PRO A 879 -12.76 -4.64 -0.20
CA PRO A 879 -14.09 -4.83 0.38
C PRO A 879 -14.83 -5.95 -0.35
N ILE A 880 -15.26 -6.96 0.41
CA ILE A 880 -16.06 -8.10 -0.08
C ILE A 880 -17.44 -8.17 0.61
N PHE A 881 -17.72 -7.22 1.51
CA PHE A 881 -18.99 -7.13 2.21
C PHE A 881 -20.07 -6.52 1.32
N LYS A 882 -21.32 -6.91 1.55
CA LYS A 882 -22.49 -6.23 1.02
C LYS A 882 -23.07 -5.37 2.11
N TRP A 883 -23.27 -4.09 1.80
CA TRP A 883 -23.78 -3.12 2.75
C TRP A 883 -25.31 -3.11 2.76
N THR A 884 -25.90 -3.09 3.95
CA THR A 884 -27.34 -2.91 4.16
C THR A 884 -27.55 -1.76 5.15
N LEU A 885 -28.17 -0.69 4.66
CA LEU A 885 -28.54 0.47 5.45
C LEU A 885 -29.96 0.33 5.99
N TRP A 886 -30.15 0.53 7.29
CA TRP A 886 -31.49 0.57 7.89
C TRP A 886 -31.86 2.02 8.18
N CYS A 887 -32.98 2.47 7.63
CA CYS A 887 -33.41 3.84 7.88
C CYS A 887 -34.93 4.01 7.90
N ASN A 888 -35.37 4.98 8.68
CA ASN A 888 -36.75 5.48 8.66
C ASN A 888 -36.86 6.69 7.72
N GLU A 889 -35.79 7.45 7.57
CA GLU A 889 -35.65 8.53 6.60
C GLU A 889 -34.62 8.17 5.52
N MET A 890 -34.92 8.53 4.28
CA MET A 890 -34.05 8.22 3.15
C MET A 890 -32.88 9.23 3.09
N PRO A 891 -31.62 8.78 2.97
CA PRO A 891 -30.50 9.70 2.87
C PRO A 891 -30.52 10.46 1.53
N ALA A 892 -29.87 11.61 1.46
CA ALA A 892 -29.71 12.32 0.19
C ALA A 892 -28.52 11.76 -0.61
N ILE A 893 -28.70 11.49 -1.91
CA ILE A 893 -27.61 11.10 -2.83
C ILE A 893 -27.28 12.31 -3.75
N PRO A 894 -26.21 13.08 -3.47
CA PRO A 894 -25.91 14.31 -4.19
C PRO A 894 -25.46 14.03 -5.62
N ARG A 895 -26.18 14.55 -6.64
CA ARG A 895 -25.85 14.36 -8.07
C ARG A 895 -25.59 12.89 -8.43
N GLY A 896 -26.38 11.95 -7.88
CA GLY A 896 -26.16 10.53 -8.10
C GLY A 896 -25.98 10.19 -9.57
N THR A 897 -24.81 9.66 -9.91
CA THR A 897 -24.54 9.16 -11.26
C THR A 897 -25.42 7.95 -11.56
N GLU A 898 -25.61 7.62 -12.83
CA GLU A 898 -26.26 6.35 -13.20
C GLU A 898 -25.58 5.14 -12.53
N GLY A 899 -24.28 5.27 -12.24
CA GLY A 899 -23.47 4.28 -11.55
C GLY A 899 -23.85 4.01 -10.09
N ILE A 900 -24.37 4.97 -9.33
CA ILE A 900 -24.87 4.68 -7.95
C ILE A 900 -26.30 4.14 -7.98
N TRP A 901 -27.14 4.67 -8.87
CA TRP A 901 -28.56 4.27 -8.94
C TRP A 901 -28.77 2.83 -9.42
N ARG A 902 -27.87 2.28 -10.23
CA ARG A 902 -27.91 0.84 -10.57
C ARG A 902 -27.59 -0.08 -9.38
N ARG A 903 -26.97 0.46 -8.32
CA ARG A 903 -26.46 -0.28 -7.15
C ARG A 903 -27.41 -0.20 -5.96
N VAL A 904 -28.24 0.83 -5.87
CA VAL A 904 -29.19 1.02 -4.77
C VAL A 904 -30.42 0.15 -5.01
N LYS A 905 -30.77 -0.69 -4.03
CA LYS A 905 -32.04 -1.44 -4.00
C LYS A 905 -32.81 -1.11 -2.72
N VAL A 906 -33.99 -0.54 -2.87
CA VAL A 906 -34.85 -0.12 -1.76
C VAL A 906 -35.84 -1.24 -1.45
N VAL A 907 -35.71 -1.83 -0.26
CA VAL A 907 -36.61 -2.88 0.23
C VAL A 907 -37.52 -2.30 1.30
N LEU A 908 -38.82 -2.39 1.06
CA LEU A 908 -39.86 -1.87 1.95
C LEU A 908 -40.12 -2.81 3.13
N TRP A 909 -40.34 -2.23 4.31
CA TRP A 909 -40.74 -2.92 5.54
C TRP A 909 -41.98 -2.25 6.12
N GLU A 910 -43.13 -2.79 5.79
CA GLU A 910 -44.46 -2.16 5.99
C GLU A 910 -45.19 -2.71 7.22
N SER A 911 -44.79 -3.86 7.75
CA SER A 911 -45.39 -4.46 8.95
C SER A 911 -45.16 -3.58 10.17
N HIS A 912 -46.07 -3.62 11.14
CA HIS A 912 -45.97 -2.86 12.39
C HIS A 912 -46.52 -3.67 13.56
N LEU A 913 -45.88 -3.54 14.74
CA LEU A 913 -46.39 -4.08 16.00
C LEU A 913 -46.65 -2.98 17.01
N GLU A 914 -47.87 -3.00 17.54
CA GLU A 914 -48.24 -2.21 18.70
C GLU A 914 -47.44 -2.64 19.94
N PRO A 915 -47.17 -1.73 20.90
CA PRO A 915 -46.31 -2.02 22.05
C PRO A 915 -46.66 -3.26 22.88
N ASP A 916 -47.95 -3.61 22.97
CA ASP A 916 -48.50 -4.76 23.69
C ASP A 916 -48.33 -6.10 22.94
N GLN A 917 -48.19 -6.05 21.62
CA GLN A 917 -47.96 -7.22 20.76
C GLN A 917 -46.47 -7.59 20.65
N ARG A 918 -45.56 -6.76 21.19
CA ARG A 918 -44.11 -6.95 21.06
C ARG A 918 -43.60 -8.04 22.00
N ASP A 919 -43.21 -9.17 21.41
CA ASP A 919 -42.48 -10.20 22.13
C ASP A 919 -41.01 -9.80 22.36
N ARG A 920 -40.72 -9.36 23.59
CA ARG A 920 -39.35 -8.98 24.00
C ARG A 920 -38.39 -10.16 24.06
N SER A 921 -38.89 -11.40 24.12
CA SER A 921 -38.08 -12.62 24.14
C SER A 921 -37.74 -13.15 22.75
N LEU A 922 -38.32 -12.56 21.70
CA LEU A 922 -38.12 -13.01 20.31
C LEU A 922 -36.63 -13.11 19.92
N PRO A 923 -35.74 -12.15 20.21
CA PRO A 923 -34.32 -12.30 19.89
C PRO A 923 -33.67 -13.53 20.54
N ASP A 924 -34.07 -13.89 21.77
CA ASP A 924 -33.54 -15.08 22.45
C ASP A 924 -34.11 -16.37 21.87
N LYS A 925 -35.35 -16.35 21.37
CA LYS A 925 -35.95 -17.46 20.62
C LYS A 925 -35.22 -17.68 19.30
N LEU A 926 -35.03 -16.61 18.52
CA LEU A 926 -34.31 -16.67 17.25
C LEU A 926 -32.85 -17.11 17.43
N ARG A 927 -32.21 -16.75 18.56
CA ARG A 927 -30.86 -17.23 18.88
C ARG A 927 -30.76 -18.75 18.96
N LYS A 928 -31.82 -19.43 19.42
CA LYS A 928 -31.87 -20.90 19.50
C LYS A 928 -32.02 -21.55 18.13
N GLU A 929 -32.53 -20.81 17.14
CA GLU A 929 -32.75 -21.29 15.77
C GLU A 929 -31.64 -20.83 14.79
N HIS A 930 -30.48 -20.36 15.27
CA HIS A 930 -29.39 -19.89 14.40
C HIS A 930 -28.98 -20.90 13.31
N ALA A 931 -28.94 -22.20 13.63
CA ALA A 931 -28.63 -23.25 12.64
C ALA A 931 -29.71 -23.31 11.54
N GLY A 932 -30.99 -23.22 11.90
CA GLY A 932 -32.10 -23.18 10.96
C GLY A 932 -32.14 -21.88 10.12
N ILE A 933 -31.75 -20.75 10.71
CA ILE A 933 -31.57 -19.48 10.00
C ILE A 933 -30.42 -19.60 8.98
N LEU A 934 -29.29 -20.18 9.37
CA LEU A 934 -28.17 -20.43 8.47
C LEU A 934 -28.57 -21.35 7.31
N ALA A 935 -29.31 -22.43 7.58
CA ALA A 935 -29.87 -23.31 6.54
C ALA A 935 -30.79 -22.54 5.59
N TRP A 936 -31.66 -21.68 6.13
CA TRP A 936 -32.53 -20.81 5.35
C TRP A 936 -31.73 -19.85 4.44
N MET A 937 -30.62 -19.30 4.92
CA MET A 937 -29.72 -18.47 4.11
C MET A 937 -29.01 -19.27 3.02
N VAL A 938 -28.54 -20.49 3.33
CA VAL A 938 -27.90 -21.39 2.34
C VAL A 938 -28.88 -21.75 1.22
N GLU A 939 -30.13 -22.07 1.55
CA GLU A 939 -31.18 -22.27 0.53
C GLU A 939 -31.36 -21.04 -0.36
N GLY A 940 -31.25 -19.83 0.20
CA GLY A 940 -31.27 -18.58 -0.56
C GLY A 940 -30.08 -18.43 -1.50
N LEU A 941 -28.89 -18.85 -1.06
CA LEU A 941 -27.68 -18.80 -1.87
C LEU A 941 -27.81 -19.75 -3.07
N LEU A 942 -28.29 -20.96 -2.85
CA LEU A 942 -28.54 -21.93 -3.93
C LEU A 942 -29.57 -21.39 -4.93
N ASP A 943 -30.65 -20.79 -4.46
CA ASP A 943 -31.66 -20.15 -5.32
C ASP A 943 -31.08 -19.00 -6.16
N TRP A 944 -30.20 -18.18 -5.59
CA TRP A 944 -29.49 -17.13 -6.34
C TRP A 944 -28.48 -17.71 -7.33
N MET A 945 -27.76 -18.78 -6.99
CA MET A 945 -26.82 -19.43 -7.92
C MET A 945 -27.54 -20.01 -9.14
N ASP A 946 -28.75 -20.52 -8.96
CA ASP A 946 -29.56 -21.12 -10.02
C ASP A 946 -30.26 -20.07 -10.89
N ASN A 947 -30.75 -18.99 -10.29
CA ASN A 947 -31.68 -18.07 -10.96
C ASN A 947 -31.20 -16.62 -11.06
N GLY A 948 -30.08 -16.28 -10.42
CA GLY A 948 -29.72 -14.89 -10.14
C GLY A 948 -30.73 -14.22 -9.22
N PHE A 949 -30.60 -12.90 -9.05
CA PHE A 949 -31.60 -12.12 -8.32
C PHE A 949 -32.91 -12.01 -9.11
N ILE A 950 -34.01 -12.44 -8.47
CA ILE A 950 -35.36 -12.21 -8.98
C ILE A 950 -35.91 -11.00 -8.24
N GLU A 951 -35.72 -9.82 -8.83
CA GLU A 951 -36.16 -8.55 -8.25
C GLU A 951 -37.68 -8.40 -8.33
N PRO A 952 -38.39 -8.20 -7.19
CA PRO A 952 -39.82 -7.92 -7.20
C PRO A 952 -40.13 -6.54 -7.78
N GLU A 953 -41.30 -6.41 -8.42
CA GLU A 953 -41.73 -5.14 -9.03
C GLU A 953 -41.76 -3.97 -8.03
N ASP A 954 -42.11 -4.24 -6.77
CA ASP A 954 -42.20 -3.20 -5.74
C ASP A 954 -40.84 -2.70 -5.24
N VAL A 955 -39.80 -3.54 -5.28
CA VAL A 955 -38.40 -3.12 -5.01
C VAL A 955 -37.89 -2.26 -6.17
N THR A 956 -38.20 -2.64 -7.41
CA THR A 956 -37.86 -1.84 -8.59
C THR A 956 -38.56 -0.48 -8.55
N ALA A 957 -39.86 -0.45 -8.24
CA ALA A 957 -40.65 0.76 -8.11
C ALA A 957 -40.13 1.67 -6.99
N ALA A 958 -39.94 1.14 -5.77
CA ALA A 958 -39.44 1.92 -4.64
C ALA A 958 -38.03 2.50 -4.89
N SER A 959 -37.17 1.76 -5.60
CA SER A 959 -35.84 2.25 -5.99
C SER A 959 -35.92 3.36 -7.04
N ALA A 960 -36.86 3.27 -7.98
CA ALA A 960 -37.13 4.31 -8.97
C ALA A 960 -37.73 5.57 -8.33
N ASP A 961 -38.69 5.41 -7.42
CA ASP A 961 -39.30 6.52 -6.67
C ASP A 961 -38.25 7.27 -5.85
N TYR A 962 -37.38 6.54 -5.14
CA TYR A 962 -36.29 7.15 -4.38
C TYR A 962 -35.30 7.92 -5.27
N LYS A 963 -35.00 7.40 -6.47
CA LYS A 963 -34.20 8.10 -7.48
C LYS A 963 -34.86 9.40 -7.94
N ASP A 964 -36.16 9.34 -8.18
CA ASP A 964 -36.96 10.47 -8.65
C ASP A 964 -37.19 11.53 -7.56
N ASP A 965 -37.25 11.15 -6.29
CA ASP A 965 -37.33 12.06 -5.14
C ASP A 965 -35.98 12.68 -4.78
N SER A 966 -34.89 11.96 -5.05
CA SER A 966 -33.53 12.47 -4.89
C SER A 966 -33.12 13.44 -6.01
N ASP A 967 -33.93 13.63 -7.05
CA ASP A 967 -33.73 14.60 -8.13
C ASP A 967 -34.50 15.90 -7.86
N PRO A 968 -33.81 16.99 -7.43
CA PRO A 968 -34.46 18.25 -7.11
C PRO A 968 -35.18 18.88 -8.30
N LEU A 969 -34.75 18.60 -9.53
CA LEU A 969 -35.42 19.11 -10.72
C LEU A 969 -36.71 18.34 -11.00
N ALA A 970 -36.71 17.03 -10.79
CA ALA A 970 -37.91 16.21 -10.97
C ALA A 970 -39.00 16.60 -9.97
N ALA A 971 -38.64 16.73 -8.69
CA ALA A 971 -39.55 17.18 -7.63
C ALA A 971 -40.11 18.58 -7.92
N PHE A 972 -39.27 19.52 -8.35
CA PHE A 972 -39.70 20.84 -8.80
C PHE A 972 -40.71 20.77 -9.96
N LEU A 973 -40.39 20.02 -11.01
CA LEU A 973 -41.25 19.94 -12.20
C LEU A 973 -42.60 19.29 -11.86
N ARG A 974 -42.63 18.24 -11.01
CA ARG A 974 -43.87 17.62 -10.54
C ARG A 974 -44.76 18.61 -9.78
N LEU A 975 -44.18 19.45 -8.92
CA LEU A 975 -44.94 20.33 -8.03
C LEU A 975 -45.33 21.67 -8.67
N CYS A 976 -44.45 22.22 -9.51
CA CYS A 976 -44.53 23.60 -10.00
C CYS A 976 -44.90 23.69 -11.48
N THR A 977 -44.99 22.56 -12.20
CA THR A 977 -45.30 22.54 -13.63
C THR A 977 -46.26 21.42 -14.01
N GLU A 978 -46.90 21.54 -15.17
CA GLU A 978 -47.70 20.49 -15.80
C GLU A 978 -47.26 20.29 -17.28
N PRO A 979 -47.35 19.05 -17.82
CA PRO A 979 -47.13 18.83 -19.25
C PRO A 979 -48.21 19.50 -20.08
N ASP A 980 -47.82 20.38 -21.00
CA ASP A 980 -48.72 20.96 -22.00
C ASP A 980 -47.97 21.09 -23.33
N PRO A 981 -48.26 20.21 -24.32
CA PRO A 981 -47.60 20.21 -25.63
C PRO A 981 -47.68 21.55 -26.40
N LYS A 982 -48.63 22.43 -26.05
CA LYS A 982 -48.83 23.73 -26.69
C LYS A 982 -48.26 24.90 -25.87
N ALA A 983 -47.91 24.69 -24.60
CA ALA A 983 -47.36 25.73 -23.74
C ALA A 983 -45.88 25.98 -24.01
N ARG A 984 -45.47 27.21 -23.70
CA ARG A 984 -44.08 27.63 -23.61
C ARG A 984 -43.85 28.38 -22.32
N SER A 985 -42.79 28.03 -21.61
CA SER A 985 -42.41 28.66 -20.35
C SER A 985 -41.05 29.32 -20.46
N GLN A 986 -40.95 30.60 -20.07
CA GLN A 986 -39.70 31.35 -20.15
C GLN A 986 -38.67 30.79 -19.16
N SER A 987 -37.45 30.50 -19.63
CA SER A 987 -36.41 29.84 -18.85
C SER A 987 -35.98 30.64 -17.62
N SER A 988 -35.99 31.98 -17.69
CA SER A 988 -35.68 32.85 -16.54
C SER A 988 -36.75 32.78 -15.46
N HIS A 989 -38.04 32.85 -15.83
CA HIS A 989 -39.14 32.78 -14.85
C HIS A 989 -39.25 31.39 -14.22
N LEU A 990 -39.05 30.34 -15.01
CA LEU A 990 -39.04 28.98 -14.51
C LEU A 990 -37.86 28.74 -13.55
N HIS A 991 -36.69 29.36 -13.82
CA HIS A 991 -35.55 29.30 -12.92
C HIS A 991 -35.76 30.11 -11.64
N GLU A 992 -36.37 31.30 -11.72
CA GLU A 992 -36.75 32.07 -10.54
C GLU A 992 -37.73 31.30 -9.65
N LEU A 993 -38.72 30.64 -10.25
CA LEU A 993 -39.64 29.73 -9.57
C LEU A 993 -38.89 28.55 -8.93
N PHE A 994 -37.94 27.94 -9.65
CA PHE A 994 -37.08 26.88 -9.12
C PHE A 994 -36.28 27.34 -7.90
N ARG A 995 -35.69 28.54 -7.93
CA ARG A 995 -34.93 29.08 -6.80
C ARG A 995 -35.82 29.37 -5.60
N ALA A 996 -37.02 29.90 -5.83
CA ALA A 996 -37.99 30.14 -4.76
C ALA A 996 -38.44 28.83 -4.11
N TRP A 997 -38.80 27.84 -4.92
CA TRP A 997 -39.15 26.49 -4.48
C TRP A 997 -37.99 25.80 -3.73
N ALA A 998 -36.78 25.82 -4.31
CA ALA A 998 -35.60 25.19 -3.71
C ALA A 998 -35.27 25.83 -2.36
N LYS A 999 -35.37 27.15 -2.25
CA LYS A 999 -35.11 27.85 -0.98
C LYS A 999 -36.21 27.60 0.07
N ALA A 1000 -37.45 27.38 -0.35
CA ALA A 1000 -38.57 27.02 0.52
C ALA A 1000 -38.52 25.56 1.02
N THR A 1001 -37.91 24.67 0.24
CA THR A 1001 -37.81 23.22 0.53
C THR A 1001 -36.44 22.79 1.05
N GLY A 1002 -35.51 23.73 1.26
CA GLY A 1002 -34.13 23.41 1.63
C GLY A 1002 -33.30 22.74 0.51
N GLY A 1003 -33.84 22.75 -0.72
CA GLY A 1003 -33.19 22.27 -1.92
C GLY A 1003 -32.02 23.13 -2.42
N PRO A 1004 -31.29 22.68 -3.45
CA PRO A 1004 -30.05 23.30 -3.90
C PRO A 1004 -30.28 24.60 -4.71
N ASP A 1005 -29.55 25.67 -4.37
CA ASP A 1005 -29.58 26.94 -5.14
C ASP A 1005 -28.76 26.82 -6.44
N TRP A 1006 -29.42 26.44 -7.54
CA TRP A 1006 -28.78 26.33 -8.84
C TRP A 1006 -28.65 27.68 -9.54
N GLN A 1007 -27.53 27.93 -10.20
CA GLN A 1007 -27.44 29.02 -11.18
C GLN A 1007 -28.17 28.66 -12.48
N GLN A 1008 -28.65 29.66 -13.22
CA GLN A 1008 -29.45 29.49 -14.45
C GLN A 1008 -28.80 28.51 -15.45
N ARG A 1009 -27.47 28.55 -15.59
CA ARG A 1009 -26.72 27.63 -16.47
C ARG A 1009 -26.85 26.16 -16.03
N GLY A 1010 -26.77 25.90 -14.72
CA GLY A 1010 -26.93 24.56 -14.16
C GLY A 1010 -28.35 24.04 -14.33
N PHE A 1011 -29.34 24.87 -14.00
CA PHE A 1011 -30.76 24.58 -14.23
C PHE A 1011 -31.07 24.27 -15.70
N THR A 1012 -30.53 25.09 -16.62
CA THR A 1012 -30.70 24.91 -18.06
C THR A 1012 -30.06 23.61 -18.56
N SER A 1013 -28.90 23.25 -18.03
CA SER A 1013 -28.24 21.98 -18.39
C SER A 1013 -29.04 20.77 -17.92
N ALA A 1014 -29.59 20.83 -16.69
CA ALA A 1014 -30.40 19.75 -16.12
C ALA A 1014 -31.74 19.58 -16.86
N MET A 1015 -32.41 20.67 -17.23
CA MET A 1015 -33.63 20.64 -18.06
C MET A 1015 -33.39 20.00 -19.44
N LYS A 1016 -32.28 20.33 -20.11
CA LYS A 1016 -31.89 19.66 -21.37
C LYS A 1016 -31.60 18.18 -21.17
N GLY A 1017 -30.94 17.82 -20.06
CA GLY A 1017 -30.65 16.42 -19.69
C GLY A 1017 -31.91 15.57 -19.52
N LYS A 1018 -33.02 16.17 -19.05
CA LYS A 1018 -34.34 15.52 -18.97
C LYS A 1018 -35.12 15.51 -20.29
N GLY A 1019 -34.52 15.94 -21.41
CA GLY A 1019 -35.12 15.85 -22.74
C GLY A 1019 -36.05 17.00 -23.13
N PHE A 1020 -36.14 18.08 -22.35
CA PHE A 1020 -36.95 19.24 -22.72
C PHE A 1020 -36.34 20.03 -23.88
N SER A 1021 -37.13 20.32 -24.92
CA SER A 1021 -36.72 21.13 -26.07
C SER A 1021 -36.86 22.62 -25.78
N THR A 1022 -36.08 23.41 -26.51
CA THR A 1022 -35.99 24.87 -26.29
C THR A 1022 -36.18 25.63 -27.58
N LYS A 1023 -36.86 26.77 -27.52
CA LYS A 1023 -37.03 27.67 -28.65
C LYS A 1023 -36.51 29.07 -28.30
N GLN A 1024 -35.82 29.70 -29.25
CA GLN A 1024 -35.35 31.08 -29.14
C GLN A 1024 -36.44 32.02 -29.67
N SER A 1025 -37.13 32.73 -28.78
CA SER A 1025 -38.13 33.75 -29.12
C SER A 1025 -38.36 34.65 -27.91
N ASN A 1026 -37.92 35.91 -27.97
CA ASN A 1026 -37.89 36.84 -26.82
C ASN A 1026 -37.23 36.22 -25.56
N GLY A 1027 -36.07 35.60 -25.76
CA GLY A 1027 -35.37 34.82 -24.75
C GLY A 1027 -35.52 33.32 -24.96
N MET A 1028 -34.90 32.54 -24.07
CA MET A 1028 -34.96 31.08 -24.11
C MET A 1028 -36.25 30.59 -23.46
N GLN A 1029 -37.06 29.84 -24.20
CA GLN A 1029 -38.30 29.23 -23.70
C GLN A 1029 -38.23 27.71 -23.79
N TRP A 1030 -38.78 27.02 -22.79
CA TRP A 1030 -38.99 25.57 -22.77
C TRP A 1030 -40.34 25.25 -23.39
N GLU A 1031 -40.37 24.25 -24.28
CA GLU A 1031 -41.61 23.78 -24.92
C GLU A 1031 -42.19 22.58 -24.16
N GLY A 1032 -43.51 22.39 -24.26
CA GLY A 1032 -44.17 21.20 -23.73
C GLY A 1032 -44.50 21.24 -22.23
N LEU A 1033 -44.29 22.39 -21.57
CA LEU A 1033 -44.55 22.53 -20.13
C LEU A 1033 -45.10 23.93 -19.78
N ARG A 1034 -46.01 23.96 -18.81
CA ARG A 1034 -46.60 25.17 -18.25
C ARG A 1034 -46.32 25.26 -16.75
N MET A 1035 -46.01 26.45 -16.24
CA MET A 1035 -45.91 26.69 -14.80
C MET A 1035 -47.31 26.72 -14.18
N THR A 1036 -47.53 25.92 -13.14
CA THR A 1036 -48.78 25.87 -12.35
C THR A 1036 -48.67 26.67 -11.06
N LYS A 1037 -47.46 27.04 -10.67
CA LYS A 1037 -47.12 27.87 -9.50
C LYS A 1037 -46.38 29.13 -9.92
N GLN A 1038 -46.40 30.14 -9.05
CA GLN A 1038 -45.65 31.38 -9.18
C GLN A 1038 -44.72 31.59 -7.98
N VAL A 1039 -43.75 32.49 -8.12
CA VAL A 1039 -42.76 32.77 -7.06
C VAL A 1039 -43.44 33.20 -5.76
N SER A 1040 -44.56 33.92 -5.85
CA SER A 1040 -45.38 34.34 -4.71
C SER A 1040 -45.95 33.18 -3.89
N ASP A 1041 -46.12 32.00 -4.48
CA ASP A 1041 -46.67 30.82 -3.78
C ASP A 1041 -45.71 30.25 -2.72
N PHE A 1042 -44.45 30.70 -2.74
CA PHE A 1042 -43.39 30.29 -1.82
C PHE A 1042 -42.95 31.42 -0.87
N LEU A 1043 -43.67 32.55 -0.86
CA LEU A 1043 -43.38 33.73 -0.06
C LEU A 1043 -44.57 34.09 0.86
N ASP A 1044 -44.30 34.52 2.09
CA ASP A 1044 -45.30 35.02 3.03
C ASP A 1044 -45.70 36.49 2.71
N THR A 1045 -46.67 37.03 3.44
CA THR A 1045 -47.15 38.42 3.29
C THR A 1045 -46.09 39.50 3.54
N HIS A 1046 -44.92 39.14 4.08
CA HIS A 1046 -43.79 40.02 4.33
C HIS A 1046 -42.63 39.80 3.32
N GLY A 1047 -42.82 38.92 2.33
CA GLY A 1047 -41.80 38.57 1.33
C GLY A 1047 -40.72 37.63 1.85
N ASN A 1048 -40.93 37.01 3.02
CA ASN A 1048 -40.06 35.98 3.56
C ASN A 1048 -40.49 34.60 3.05
N ILE A 1049 -39.60 33.62 3.16
CA ILE A 1049 -39.84 32.29 2.60
C ILE A 1049 -40.72 31.48 3.55
N VAL A 1050 -41.76 30.86 2.99
CA VAL A 1050 -42.61 29.94 3.73
C VAL A 1050 -41.87 28.60 3.83
N THR A 1051 -41.46 28.20 5.03
CA THR A 1051 -40.95 26.85 5.28
C THR A 1051 -42.12 25.88 5.34
N PHE A 1052 -42.18 24.94 4.39
CA PHE A 1052 -43.11 23.83 4.47
C PHE A 1052 -42.56 22.84 5.51
N SER A 1053 -43.27 22.66 6.62
CA SER A 1053 -43.06 21.52 7.50
C SER A 1053 -43.94 20.39 6.97
N ASP A 1054 -43.35 19.26 6.62
CA ASP A 1054 -44.10 18.04 6.29
C ASP A 1054 -44.89 17.60 7.53
N GLY A 1055 -46.17 17.95 7.55
CA GLY A 1055 -47.21 17.41 8.42
C GLY A 1055 -48.29 16.79 7.53
N PRO A 1056 -49.02 15.77 8.03
CA PRO A 1056 -49.77 14.85 7.18
C PRO A 1056 -50.84 15.57 6.37
N GLY A 1057 -51.07 15.08 5.16
CA GLY A 1057 -52.11 15.58 4.25
C GLY A 1057 -53.49 15.67 4.91
N PRO A 1058 -54.43 16.38 4.26
CA PRO A 1058 -55.74 16.65 4.85
C PRO A 1058 -56.43 15.35 5.26
N THR A 1059 -56.87 15.31 6.50
CA THR A 1059 -57.86 14.34 7.00
C THR A 1059 -59.05 14.30 6.03
N PRO A 1060 -59.52 13.12 5.60
CA PRO A 1060 -60.77 13.03 4.85
C PRO A 1060 -61.93 13.54 5.72
N ASP A 1061 -62.86 14.23 5.06
CA ASP A 1061 -64.12 14.71 5.63
C ASP A 1061 -64.90 13.54 6.29
N PRO A 1062 -65.49 13.69 7.49
CA PRO A 1062 -66.18 12.59 8.18
C PRO A 1062 -67.53 12.18 7.57
N ASP A 1063 -68.00 12.84 6.50
CA ASP A 1063 -69.36 12.68 5.96
C ASP A 1063 -69.42 12.18 4.49
N GLY A 1064 -68.41 11.45 4.04
CA GLY A 1064 -68.45 10.72 2.77
C GLY A 1064 -69.01 9.31 2.94
N SER A 1065 -70.30 9.11 2.66
CA SER A 1065 -70.91 7.76 2.61
C SER A 1065 -70.14 6.85 1.63
N PRO A 1066 -69.90 5.57 1.97
CA PRO A 1066 -69.11 4.66 1.14
C PRO A 1066 -69.83 4.35 -0.18
N PRO A 1067 -69.15 4.33 -1.33
CA PRO A 1067 -69.69 3.69 -2.53
C PRO A 1067 -69.74 2.17 -2.29
N ALA A 1068 -70.85 1.58 -2.71
CA ALA A 1068 -71.21 0.19 -2.50
C ALA A 1068 -70.18 -0.78 -3.09
N ASP A 1069 -69.99 -1.90 -2.37
CA ASP A 1069 -69.52 -3.18 -2.90
C ASP A 1069 -70.21 -3.48 -4.23
N ASP A 1070 -69.41 -3.78 -5.26
CA ASP A 1070 -69.72 -4.76 -6.31
C ASP A 1070 -68.49 -4.88 -7.23
N ASP A 1071 -67.68 -5.91 -7.00
CA ASP A 1071 -67.13 -6.82 -8.02
C ASP A 1071 -66.00 -7.69 -7.43
N ILE A 1072 -66.42 -8.72 -6.69
CA ILE A 1072 -65.60 -9.90 -6.39
C ILE A 1072 -65.72 -10.84 -7.60
N VAL A 1073 -64.61 -11.09 -8.28
CA VAL A 1073 -64.48 -12.24 -9.19
C VAL A 1073 -63.63 -13.32 -8.48
N PRO A 1074 -64.13 -14.56 -8.33
CA PRO A 1074 -63.51 -15.60 -7.49
C PRO A 1074 -62.53 -16.53 -8.22
N GLY A 1075 -61.59 -17.08 -7.43
CA GLY A 1075 -60.61 -18.12 -7.77
C GLY A 1075 -59.24 -17.65 -7.30
N TRP A 1076 -58.49 -18.36 -6.46
CA TRP A 1076 -58.07 -19.76 -6.60
C TRP A 1076 -58.00 -20.45 -5.24
N ASP A 1077 -58.39 -21.73 -5.24
CA ASP A 1077 -58.05 -22.72 -4.20
C ASP A 1077 -56.56 -23.13 -4.27
#